data_AF-A0A819TH48-F1
#
_entry.id   AF-A0A819TH48-F1
#
_cell.length_a   1.000
_cell.length_b   1.000
_cell.length_c   1.000
_cell.angle_alpha   90.00
_cell.angle_beta   90.00
_cell.angle_gamma   90.00
#
_symmetry.space_group_name_H-M   'P 1'
#
loop_
_entity.id
_entity.type
_entity.pdbx_description
1 polymer ?
#
loop_
_entity_poly.entity_id
_entity_poly.type
_entity_poly.pdbx_seq_one_letter_code
_entity_poly.pdbx_strand_id
1 'polypeptide(L)'
;MSKEVEEKTEAIGSMCIILHRERSFHNVDIRTLKSALQKYARRAMFFPKGVWCLIELDLFSYLEIKPDLYLNNRLTRKQIQQNSVRIRSNMINRLIAMMSEDVGPCNSQLPSKMHNFYLQWIKYRREISSRTILIQMYHCLANENIKRIRLLSDLKTVYNLPEYPMKTDKLHRQLLEKFQMKQLINIMYENECRGKTKQDIYELIVEHLSIKSELAYAYLSVLFKRNDQTIINQQLWPYLIRTSPFSHSAQALAFFYKTLKHKEHYLYLYHAMAFIIYEDSIRKIDQQTNDLLDINVDQLYKDHLNEGTKIELDSFVFDRHTGAATSRSDFALEGAQVANECKELFIDKYRKMYNEFKTMMDNEEEKKPTTTTKRKTKETQEESTTKKKTKLNTHEQITNVELDNEIIRLDYHVDIKPPSFTIDELSKLAHGQPRTSMHKKAVFISSDYVYKGPYLSSSQGDRRKLLYNLYFTRALLTLEQYLKIPDHLQSIIDWDSIIKIDNTNEYYLKQKSLGKLPISESDHETVTTKIETNVKVLRRGSHINRLIELEKDESNFQDNKKYICQACLQHFYLRYILNIGDSGTWNILVRRDHKQGICGIDFEEIRSEKTKKTNDPLTMIMSKVSKRQQDLYGSYISDIVIFKNKIDHCDELAKTLSTSFKIDIDKMNERIETFVNCILKKK
;
A
#
# COMPACT_ATOMS: atom_id res chain seq x y z
N MET A 1 -4.79 -41.25 -12.27
CA MET A 1 -5.79 -40.16 -12.39
C MET A 1 -6.84 -40.64 -13.37
N SER A 2 -8.12 -40.61 -13.01
CA SER A 2 -9.24 -40.94 -13.91
C SER A 2 -9.52 -39.80 -14.90
N LYS A 3 -10.29 -40.07 -15.97
CA LYS A 3 -10.74 -39.04 -16.94
C LYS A 3 -11.44 -37.85 -16.29
N GLU A 4 -12.17 -38.08 -15.19
CA GLU A 4 -12.82 -37.04 -14.38
C GLU A 4 -11.84 -35.99 -13.82
N VAL A 5 -10.55 -36.35 -13.68
CA VAL A 5 -9.51 -35.42 -13.27
C VAL A 5 -9.06 -34.54 -14.44
N GLU A 6 -9.14 -35.01 -15.69
CA GLU A 6 -8.70 -34.26 -16.88
C GLU A 6 -9.61 -33.05 -17.15
N GLU A 7 -10.93 -33.21 -17.18
CA GLU A 7 -11.88 -32.08 -17.34
C GLU A 7 -11.71 -31.02 -16.24
N LYS A 8 -11.53 -31.44 -14.99
CA LYS A 8 -11.31 -30.54 -13.85
C LYS A 8 -9.94 -29.85 -13.87
N THR A 9 -9.05 -30.25 -14.78
CA THR A 9 -7.73 -29.60 -14.96
C THR A 9 -7.83 -28.25 -15.65
N GLU A 10 -8.81 -28.05 -16.55
CA GLU A 10 -9.03 -26.74 -17.20
C GLU A 10 -9.47 -25.68 -16.18
N ALA A 11 -10.35 -26.05 -15.23
CA ALA A 11 -10.79 -25.17 -14.16
C ALA A 11 -9.63 -24.73 -13.25
N ILE A 12 -8.70 -25.65 -12.91
CA ILE A 12 -7.45 -25.33 -12.18
C ILE A 12 -6.59 -24.32 -12.96
N GLY A 13 -6.59 -24.42 -14.29
CA GLY A 13 -5.89 -23.50 -15.19
C GLY A 13 -6.43 -22.07 -15.24
N SER A 14 -7.62 -21.81 -14.69
CA SER A 14 -8.22 -20.47 -14.60
C SER A 14 -7.68 -19.61 -13.44
N MET A 15 -7.02 -20.22 -12.44
CA MET A 15 -6.40 -19.50 -11.33
C MET A 15 -5.42 -18.43 -11.81
N CYS A 16 -5.34 -17.28 -11.14
CA CYS A 16 -4.37 -16.24 -11.48
C CYS A 16 -3.20 -16.23 -10.48
N ILE A 17 -1.96 -16.26 -10.98
CA ILE A 17 -0.72 -16.22 -10.18
C ILE A 17 0.18 -15.03 -10.50
N ILE A 18 -0.29 -14.11 -11.33
CA ILE A 18 0.43 -12.88 -11.67
C ILE A 18 0.60 -12.05 -10.38
N LEU A 19 1.83 -11.63 -10.08
CA LEU A 19 2.18 -10.89 -8.87
C LEU A 19 1.26 -9.67 -8.64
N HIS A 20 0.79 -9.51 -7.40
CA HIS A 20 -0.24 -8.55 -6.97
C HIS A 20 -1.62 -8.72 -7.62
N ARG A 21 -1.83 -9.64 -8.55
CA ARG A 21 -3.11 -9.97 -9.19
C ARG A 21 -3.59 -11.37 -8.88
N GLU A 22 -3.01 -12.00 -7.86
CA GLU A 22 -3.27 -13.40 -7.56
C GLU A 22 -4.77 -13.63 -7.23
N ARG A 23 -5.34 -14.68 -7.80
CA ARG A 23 -6.71 -15.14 -7.67
C ARG A 23 -6.74 -16.66 -7.54
N SER A 24 -7.44 -17.14 -6.52
CA SER A 24 -7.67 -18.56 -6.28
C SER A 24 -8.64 -19.19 -7.29
N PHE A 25 -8.95 -20.48 -7.11
CA PHE A 25 -9.82 -21.27 -7.98
C PHE A 25 -11.21 -20.61 -8.11
N HIS A 26 -11.83 -20.23 -6.99
CA HIS A 26 -13.08 -19.46 -6.98
C HIS A 26 -12.91 -17.93 -7.17
N ASN A 27 -11.84 -17.52 -7.87
CA ASN A 27 -11.53 -16.13 -8.22
C ASN A 27 -11.50 -15.14 -7.02
N VAL A 28 -10.99 -15.57 -5.86
CA VAL A 28 -10.87 -14.72 -4.66
C VAL A 28 -9.46 -14.12 -4.54
N ASP A 29 -9.34 -12.87 -4.09
CA ASP A 29 -8.02 -12.23 -3.86
C ASP A 29 -7.26 -12.96 -2.74
N ILE A 30 -6.01 -13.36 -3.01
CA ILE A 30 -5.17 -14.11 -2.06
C ILE A 30 -4.93 -13.35 -0.74
N ARG A 31 -5.02 -12.02 -0.72
CA ARG A 31 -4.93 -11.24 0.53
C ARG A 31 -6.22 -11.34 1.35
N THR A 32 -7.37 -11.36 0.68
CA THR A 32 -8.67 -11.59 1.32
C THR A 32 -8.73 -12.99 1.92
N LEU A 33 -8.33 -14.03 1.19
CA LEU A 33 -8.26 -15.41 1.73
C LEU A 33 -7.34 -15.54 2.94
N LYS A 34 -6.18 -14.89 2.93
CA LYS A 34 -5.26 -14.88 4.09
C LYS A 34 -5.83 -14.16 5.31
N SER A 35 -6.56 -13.06 5.10
CA SER A 35 -7.26 -12.35 6.19
C SER A 35 -8.42 -13.19 6.73
N ALA A 36 -9.19 -13.83 5.83
CA ALA A 36 -10.29 -14.72 6.16
C ALA A 36 -9.82 -15.92 7.01
N LEU A 37 -8.84 -16.69 6.50
CA LEU A 37 -8.22 -17.82 7.18
C LEU A 37 -7.79 -17.46 8.61
N GLN A 38 -7.13 -16.32 8.78
CA GLN A 38 -6.67 -15.88 10.09
C GLN A 38 -7.83 -15.50 11.03
N LYS A 39 -8.82 -14.76 10.53
CA LYS A 39 -9.94 -14.27 11.35
C LYS A 39 -10.93 -15.38 11.73
N TYR A 40 -11.18 -16.33 10.83
CA TYR A 40 -12.00 -17.49 11.15
C TYR A 40 -11.36 -18.33 12.26
N ALA A 41 -10.06 -18.63 12.17
CA ALA A 41 -9.35 -19.31 13.27
C ALA A 41 -9.35 -18.52 14.59
N ARG A 42 -9.12 -17.20 14.55
CA ARG A 42 -9.19 -16.31 15.72
C ARG A 42 -10.59 -16.31 16.37
N ARG A 43 -11.64 -16.47 15.57
CA ARG A 43 -13.04 -16.52 16.00
C ARG A 43 -13.57 -17.96 16.20
N ALA A 44 -12.69 -18.97 16.27
CA ALA A 44 -13.05 -20.39 16.43
C ALA A 44 -13.96 -20.98 15.33
N MET A 45 -14.07 -20.31 14.18
CA MET A 45 -14.91 -20.70 13.05
C MET A 45 -14.14 -21.66 12.12
N PHE A 46 -13.90 -22.88 12.59
CA PHE A 46 -13.15 -23.88 11.81
C PHE A 46 -13.85 -24.26 10.49
N PHE A 47 -15.12 -24.68 10.57
CA PHE A 47 -15.97 -25.02 9.41
C PHE A 47 -17.12 -24.01 9.19
N PRO A 48 -17.65 -23.91 7.97
CA PRO A 48 -17.05 -24.37 6.71
C PRO A 48 -16.00 -23.38 6.16
N LYS A 49 -16.15 -22.10 6.46
CA LYS A 49 -15.47 -20.99 5.76
C LYS A 49 -13.95 -20.97 5.97
N GLY A 50 -13.47 -21.37 7.15
CA GLY A 50 -12.05 -21.42 7.48
C GLY A 50 -11.28 -22.45 6.64
N VAL A 51 -11.76 -23.70 6.66
CA VAL A 51 -11.22 -24.80 5.84
C VAL A 51 -11.31 -24.49 4.35
N TRP A 52 -12.44 -23.95 3.87
CA TRP A 52 -12.59 -23.53 2.47
C TRP A 52 -11.50 -22.52 2.05
N CYS A 53 -11.20 -21.52 2.88
CA CYS A 53 -10.13 -20.56 2.61
C CYS A 53 -8.73 -21.19 2.60
N LEU A 54 -8.51 -22.26 3.35
CA LEU A 54 -7.25 -23.02 3.34
C LEU A 54 -7.10 -23.81 2.04
N ILE A 55 -8.16 -24.50 1.60
CA ILE A 55 -8.17 -25.28 0.36
C ILE A 55 -7.89 -24.36 -0.83
N GLU A 56 -8.57 -23.22 -0.96
CA GLU A 56 -8.30 -22.20 -2.00
C GLU A 56 -6.84 -21.74 -2.07
N LEU A 57 -6.13 -21.73 -0.93
CA LEU A 57 -4.71 -21.34 -0.84
C LEU A 57 -3.75 -22.51 -1.11
N ASP A 58 -4.16 -23.76 -0.87
CA ASP A 58 -3.36 -24.95 -1.21
C ASP A 58 -3.59 -25.44 -2.64
N LEU A 59 -4.69 -25.13 -3.31
CA LEU A 59 -4.93 -25.54 -4.71
C LEU A 59 -3.85 -25.08 -5.70
N PHE A 60 -3.06 -24.05 -5.34
CA PHE A 60 -1.82 -23.70 -6.05
C PHE A 60 -0.75 -24.82 -6.05
N SER A 61 -0.93 -25.90 -5.29
CA SER A 61 -0.10 -27.10 -5.27
C SER A 61 -0.10 -27.78 -6.64
N TYR A 62 -1.26 -27.81 -7.31
CA TYR A 62 -1.39 -28.31 -8.68
C TYR A 62 -0.48 -27.53 -9.65
N LEU A 63 -0.43 -26.20 -9.55
CA LEU A 63 0.44 -25.35 -10.39
C LEU A 63 1.92 -25.36 -9.95
N GLU A 64 2.22 -25.71 -8.69
CA GLU A 64 3.58 -25.95 -8.21
C GLU A 64 4.16 -27.27 -8.75
N ILE A 65 3.33 -28.32 -8.84
CA ILE A 65 3.73 -29.67 -9.29
C ILE A 65 3.68 -29.78 -10.82
N LYS A 66 2.60 -29.28 -11.44
CA LYS A 66 2.34 -29.28 -12.88
C LYS A 66 2.09 -27.83 -13.37
N PRO A 67 3.13 -27.04 -13.66
CA PRO A 67 2.98 -25.68 -14.16
C PRO A 67 2.20 -25.58 -15.48
N ASP A 68 2.21 -26.64 -16.29
CA ASP A 68 1.53 -26.73 -17.59
C ASP A 68 0.00 -26.68 -17.53
N LEU A 69 -0.59 -26.84 -16.35
CA LEU A 69 -2.04 -26.72 -16.19
C LEU A 69 -2.51 -25.25 -16.29
N TYR A 70 -1.59 -24.29 -16.22
CA TYR A 70 -1.90 -22.86 -16.31
C TYR A 70 -2.13 -22.44 -17.77
N LEU A 71 -3.39 -22.25 -18.15
CA LEU A 71 -3.82 -22.01 -19.54
C LEU A 71 -3.38 -20.67 -20.15
N ASN A 72 -2.74 -19.78 -19.38
CA ASN A 72 -2.45 -18.41 -19.80
C ASN A 72 -0.97 -18.22 -20.20
N ASN A 73 -0.72 -18.10 -21.50
CA ASN A 73 0.60 -17.99 -22.11
C ASN A 73 1.45 -16.75 -21.72
N ARG A 74 0.96 -15.87 -20.83
CA ARG A 74 1.68 -14.67 -20.36
C ARG A 74 2.81 -14.95 -19.35
N LEU A 75 2.92 -16.17 -18.82
CA LEU A 75 3.95 -16.56 -17.86
C LEU A 75 4.68 -17.83 -18.32
N THR A 76 5.99 -17.86 -18.09
CA THR A 76 6.80 -19.08 -18.30
C THR A 76 6.50 -20.14 -17.23
N ARG A 77 6.69 -21.43 -17.54
CA ARG A 77 6.63 -22.56 -16.58
C ARG A 77 7.34 -22.26 -15.26
N LYS A 78 8.53 -21.66 -15.33
CA LYS A 78 9.36 -21.27 -14.17
C LYS A 78 8.67 -20.20 -13.32
N GLN A 79 8.09 -19.16 -13.93
CA GLN A 79 7.35 -18.12 -13.21
C GLN A 79 6.05 -18.67 -12.60
N ILE A 80 5.35 -19.57 -13.29
CA ILE A 80 4.15 -20.24 -12.80
C ILE A 80 4.48 -21.01 -11.51
N GLN A 81 5.51 -21.85 -11.56
CA GLN A 81 5.97 -22.63 -10.41
C GLN A 81 6.45 -21.73 -9.26
N GLN A 82 7.29 -20.73 -9.54
CA GLN A 82 7.82 -19.82 -8.52
C GLN A 82 6.73 -19.01 -7.80
N ASN A 83 5.70 -18.54 -8.53
CA ASN A 83 4.57 -17.84 -7.92
C ASN A 83 3.72 -18.78 -7.05
N SER A 84 3.47 -20.00 -7.52
CA SER A 84 2.72 -21.02 -6.77
C SER A 84 3.44 -21.43 -5.48
N VAL A 85 4.76 -21.67 -5.57
CA VAL A 85 5.65 -21.89 -4.41
C VAL A 85 5.53 -20.75 -3.41
N ARG A 86 5.61 -19.50 -3.89
CA ARG A 86 5.50 -18.28 -3.07
C ARG A 86 4.13 -18.16 -2.40
N ILE A 87 3.03 -18.52 -3.06
CA ILE A 87 1.68 -18.47 -2.46
C ILE A 87 1.60 -19.46 -1.29
N ARG A 88 1.93 -20.74 -1.51
CA ARG A 88 1.89 -21.79 -0.49
C ARG A 88 2.87 -21.57 0.66
N SER A 89 4.09 -21.09 0.37
CA SER A 89 5.06 -20.70 1.41
C SER A 89 4.56 -19.52 2.26
N ASN A 90 3.76 -18.61 1.70
CA ASN A 90 3.13 -17.54 2.50
C ASN A 90 1.89 -18.01 3.28
N MET A 91 1.21 -19.09 2.84
CA MET A 91 0.12 -19.73 3.56
C MET A 91 0.64 -20.43 4.83
N ILE A 92 1.62 -21.33 4.69
CA ILE A 92 2.21 -22.05 5.83
C ILE A 92 2.82 -21.08 6.87
N ASN A 93 3.50 -20.02 6.41
CA ASN A 93 4.04 -18.98 7.29
C ASN A 93 2.94 -18.20 8.04
N ARG A 94 1.74 -18.07 7.46
CA ARG A 94 0.59 -17.42 8.12
C ARG A 94 0.03 -18.34 9.21
N LEU A 95 -0.12 -19.64 8.96
CA LEU A 95 -0.52 -20.63 9.98
C LEU A 95 0.43 -20.62 11.18
N ILE A 96 1.75 -20.60 10.93
CA ILE A 96 2.76 -20.56 12.00
C ILE A 96 2.75 -19.22 12.76
N ALA A 97 2.49 -18.10 12.08
CA ALA A 97 2.35 -16.81 12.75
C ALA A 97 1.11 -16.78 13.68
N MET A 98 -0.03 -17.31 13.22
CA MET A 98 -1.29 -17.35 13.97
C MET A 98 -1.19 -18.10 15.30
N MET A 99 -0.35 -19.16 15.36
CA MET A 99 -0.04 -19.85 16.62
C MET A 99 0.45 -18.89 17.71
N SER A 100 1.29 -17.91 17.37
CA SER A 100 1.81 -16.94 18.36
C SER A 100 0.98 -15.65 18.42
N GLU A 101 0.35 -15.25 17.32
CA GLU A 101 -0.41 -14.00 17.26
C GLU A 101 -1.84 -14.13 17.85
N ASP A 102 -2.50 -15.27 17.64
CA ASP A 102 -3.94 -15.47 17.88
C ASP A 102 -4.25 -16.54 18.93
N VAL A 103 -3.52 -17.67 18.92
CA VAL A 103 -3.61 -18.64 20.04
C VAL A 103 -2.74 -18.16 21.21
N GLY A 104 -1.51 -17.72 20.92
CA GLY A 104 -0.57 -17.24 21.92
C GLY A 104 -0.10 -18.37 22.85
N PRO A 105 0.33 -18.06 24.08
CA PRO A 105 0.83 -19.06 25.03
C PRO A 105 -0.26 -19.91 25.70
N CYS A 106 -1.52 -19.83 25.26
CA CYS A 106 -2.64 -20.60 25.82
C CYS A 106 -2.54 -22.13 25.64
N ASN A 107 -1.65 -22.62 24.77
CA ASN A 107 -1.41 -24.04 24.58
C ASN A 107 0.10 -24.27 24.49
N SER A 108 0.68 -24.88 25.53
CA SER A 108 2.14 -24.99 25.66
C SER A 108 2.74 -25.93 24.62
N GLN A 109 1.97 -26.93 24.17
CA GLN A 109 2.40 -27.94 23.21
C GLN A 109 2.30 -27.48 21.76
N LEU A 110 1.49 -26.45 21.47
CA LEU A 110 1.19 -26.06 20.09
C LEU A 110 2.44 -25.73 19.26
N PRO A 111 3.49 -25.03 19.76
CA PRO A 111 4.68 -24.78 18.96
C PRO A 111 5.45 -26.02 18.55
N SER A 112 5.62 -27.01 19.43
CA SER A 112 6.27 -28.27 19.05
C SER A 112 5.43 -29.09 18.06
N LYS A 113 4.09 -29.13 18.24
CA LYS A 113 3.17 -29.75 17.26
C LYS A 113 3.23 -29.06 15.89
N MET A 114 3.16 -27.74 15.85
CA MET A 114 3.27 -26.94 14.61
C MET A 114 4.62 -27.07 13.92
N HIS A 115 5.72 -27.24 14.69
CA HIS A 115 7.04 -27.52 14.14
C HIS A 115 7.11 -28.91 13.49
N ASN A 116 6.58 -29.94 14.15
CA ASN A 116 6.50 -31.29 13.59
C ASN A 116 5.65 -31.30 12.30
N PHE A 117 4.48 -30.67 12.30
CA PHE A 117 3.66 -30.54 11.10
C PHE A 117 4.37 -29.74 9.99
N TYR A 118 5.08 -28.65 10.32
CA TYR A 118 5.85 -27.90 9.33
C TYR A 118 6.94 -28.73 8.66
N LEU A 119 7.70 -29.53 9.43
CA LEU A 119 8.73 -30.41 8.89
C LEU A 119 8.14 -31.52 8.01
N GLN A 120 7.03 -32.14 8.45
CA GLN A 120 6.31 -33.11 7.64
C GLN A 120 5.74 -32.47 6.35
N TRP A 121 5.18 -31.27 6.44
CA TRP A 121 4.65 -30.55 5.28
C TRP A 121 5.74 -30.18 4.29
N ILE A 122 6.95 -29.81 4.74
CA ILE A 122 8.10 -29.62 3.85
C ILE A 122 8.45 -30.94 3.15
N LYS A 123 8.57 -32.04 3.90
CA LYS A 123 8.93 -33.37 3.39
C LYS A 123 7.95 -33.82 2.31
N TYR A 124 6.65 -33.70 2.57
CA TYR A 124 5.58 -34.20 1.71
C TYR A 124 4.94 -33.11 0.82
N ARG A 125 5.56 -31.92 0.68
CA ARG A 125 4.97 -30.70 0.08
C ARG A 125 4.31 -30.88 -1.29
N ARG A 126 4.81 -31.84 -2.08
CA ARG A 126 4.39 -32.15 -3.46
C ARG A 126 3.49 -33.39 -3.55
N GLU A 127 3.08 -33.94 -2.42
CA GLU A 127 2.21 -35.11 -2.30
C GLU A 127 0.85 -34.72 -1.72
N ILE A 128 -0.16 -35.54 -2.00
CA ILE A 128 -1.54 -35.37 -1.51
C ILE A 128 -1.59 -35.41 0.02
N SER A 129 -0.73 -36.22 0.64
CA SER A 129 -0.52 -36.32 2.10
C SER A 129 -0.26 -34.98 2.80
N SER A 130 0.31 -33.98 2.09
CA SER A 130 0.49 -32.63 2.65
C SER A 130 -0.81 -31.89 2.98
N ARG A 131 -1.94 -32.27 2.37
CA ARG A 131 -3.26 -31.68 2.64
C ARG A 131 -3.74 -31.99 4.04
N THR A 132 -3.61 -33.25 4.47
CA THR A 132 -3.98 -33.68 5.82
C THR A 132 -3.20 -32.93 6.87
N ILE A 133 -1.89 -32.73 6.63
CA ILE A 133 -1.02 -31.95 7.52
C ILE A 133 -1.49 -30.49 7.61
N LEU A 134 -1.86 -29.86 6.50
CA LEU A 134 -2.40 -28.48 6.51
C LEU A 134 -3.72 -28.37 7.27
N ILE A 135 -4.65 -29.31 7.07
CA ILE A 135 -5.94 -29.35 7.77
C ILE A 135 -5.72 -29.54 9.29
N GLN A 136 -4.81 -30.44 9.68
CA GLN A 136 -4.43 -30.63 11.09
C GLN A 136 -3.79 -29.37 11.70
N MET A 137 -2.88 -28.69 10.99
CA MET A 137 -2.32 -27.41 11.44
C MET A 137 -3.39 -26.34 11.64
N TYR A 138 -4.34 -26.23 10.70
CA TYR A 138 -5.41 -25.24 10.82
C TYR A 138 -6.41 -25.59 11.94
N HIS A 139 -6.71 -26.87 12.13
CA HIS A 139 -7.52 -27.35 13.25
C HIS A 139 -6.91 -26.98 14.61
N CYS A 140 -5.60 -27.20 14.79
CA CYS A 140 -4.87 -26.80 16.01
C CYS A 140 -4.82 -25.26 16.23
N LEU A 141 -5.36 -24.45 15.31
CA LEU A 141 -5.53 -23.00 15.45
C LEU A 141 -7.00 -22.58 15.57
N ALA A 142 -7.92 -23.35 14.97
CA ALA A 142 -9.32 -23.00 14.77
C ALA A 142 -10.33 -23.82 15.59
N ASN A 143 -9.92 -24.93 16.22
CA ASN A 143 -10.78 -25.75 17.08
C ASN A 143 -11.36 -24.92 18.25
N GLU A 144 -12.66 -25.07 18.51
CA GLU A 144 -13.38 -24.27 19.50
C GLU A 144 -12.92 -24.47 20.95
N ASN A 145 -12.49 -25.68 21.32
CA ASN A 145 -12.01 -26.01 22.66
C ASN A 145 -10.66 -25.34 23.00
N ILE A 146 -9.91 -24.88 22.00
CA ILE A 146 -8.65 -24.19 22.19
C ILE A 146 -8.90 -22.78 22.73
N LYS A 147 -8.29 -22.43 23.87
CA LYS A 147 -8.28 -21.06 24.38
C LYS A 147 -7.33 -20.19 23.56
N ARG A 148 -7.71 -18.94 23.32
CA ARG A 148 -6.98 -18.00 22.45
C ARG A 148 -6.64 -16.72 23.17
N ILE A 149 -5.54 -16.06 22.81
CA ILE A 149 -5.27 -14.71 23.29
C ILE A 149 -4.31 -13.94 22.38
N ARG A 150 -4.56 -12.64 22.23
CA ARG A 150 -3.65 -11.71 21.57
C ARG A 150 -2.62 -11.07 22.51
N LEU A 151 -2.29 -11.72 23.63
CA LEU A 151 -1.38 -11.21 24.67
C LEU A 151 -0.07 -10.68 24.09
N LEU A 152 0.52 -11.36 23.10
CA LEU A 152 1.78 -10.90 22.50
C LEU A 152 1.61 -9.59 21.69
N SER A 153 0.42 -9.30 21.17
CA SER A 153 0.10 -7.99 20.56
C SER A 153 -0.08 -6.89 21.61
N ASP A 154 -0.69 -7.24 22.75
CA ASP A 154 -0.89 -6.34 23.87
C ASP A 154 0.47 -5.97 24.49
N LEU A 155 1.30 -6.97 24.86
CA LEU A 155 2.68 -6.81 25.35
C LEU A 155 3.56 -6.03 24.38
N LYS A 156 3.52 -6.35 23.08
CA LYS A 156 4.25 -5.61 22.04
C LYS A 156 3.93 -4.12 22.06
N THR A 157 2.72 -3.74 22.47
CA THR A 157 2.28 -2.35 22.56
C THR A 157 2.68 -1.70 23.88
N VAL A 158 2.56 -2.41 25.01
CA VAL A 158 2.97 -1.91 26.33
C VAL A 158 4.48 -1.68 26.40
N TYR A 159 5.28 -2.56 25.80
CA TYR A 159 6.74 -2.53 25.86
C TYR A 159 7.42 -1.99 24.57
N ASN A 160 6.67 -1.35 23.67
CA ASN A 160 7.16 -0.78 22.39
C ASN A 160 8.06 -1.74 21.58
N LEU A 161 7.65 -3.01 21.49
CA LEU A 161 8.45 -4.05 20.83
C LEU A 161 8.26 -4.02 19.29
N PRO A 162 9.25 -4.44 18.50
CA PRO A 162 9.12 -4.60 17.05
C PRO A 162 7.88 -5.38 16.60
N GLU A 163 7.24 -5.10 15.46
CA GLU A 163 7.53 -4.12 14.41
C GLU A 163 6.97 -2.70 14.65
N TYR A 164 6.76 -2.24 15.89
CA TYR A 164 6.45 -0.81 16.06
C TYR A 164 7.64 0.04 15.58
N PRO A 165 7.44 1.02 14.69
CA PRO A 165 8.54 1.85 14.23
C PRO A 165 8.96 2.78 15.38
N MET A 166 10.25 2.86 15.70
CA MET A 166 10.82 3.77 16.72
C MET A 166 10.44 5.27 16.51
N LYS A 167 9.84 5.58 15.36
CA LYS A 167 9.17 6.86 15.05
C LYS A 167 7.95 7.14 15.93
N THR A 168 7.40 6.16 16.66
CA THR A 168 6.29 6.35 17.61
C THR A 168 6.73 6.45 19.07
N ASP A 169 8.03 6.55 19.37
CA ASP A 169 8.54 6.62 20.76
C ASP A 169 7.90 7.75 21.59
N LYS A 170 7.61 8.90 20.97
CA LYS A 170 6.86 10.00 21.62
C LYS A 170 5.44 9.59 21.99
N LEU A 171 4.73 8.95 21.05
CA LEU A 171 3.34 8.53 21.22
C LEU A 171 3.23 7.39 22.25
N HIS A 172 4.22 6.50 22.27
CA HIS A 172 4.32 5.41 23.25
C HIS A 172 4.62 5.95 24.65
N ARG A 173 5.52 6.94 24.78
CA ARG A 173 5.74 7.64 26.05
C ARG A 173 4.43 8.28 26.56
N GLN A 174 3.68 8.97 25.70
CA GLN A 174 2.37 9.54 26.04
C GLN A 174 1.34 8.49 26.48
N LEU A 175 1.36 7.29 25.87
CA LEU A 175 0.55 6.15 26.31
C LEU A 175 0.96 5.68 27.72
N LEU A 176 2.26 5.52 27.98
CA LEU A 176 2.75 5.13 29.31
C LEU A 176 2.39 6.17 30.37
N GLU A 177 2.50 7.46 30.06
CA GLU A 177 2.11 8.58 30.92
C GLU A 177 0.60 8.54 31.23
N LYS A 178 -0.26 8.35 30.21
CA LYS A 178 -1.72 8.21 30.37
C LYS A 178 -2.10 7.05 31.30
N PHE A 179 -1.39 5.93 31.23
CA PHE A 179 -1.64 4.73 32.06
C PHE A 179 -0.75 4.65 33.32
N GLN A 180 -0.07 5.74 33.68
CA GLN A 180 0.76 5.93 34.88
C GLN A 180 1.90 4.89 35.03
N MET A 181 2.44 4.39 33.92
CA MET A 181 3.47 3.33 33.89
C MET A 181 4.89 3.87 34.14
N LYS A 182 5.10 4.60 35.25
CA LYS A 182 6.35 5.32 35.57
C LYS A 182 7.61 4.45 35.42
N GLN A 183 7.60 3.22 35.95
CA GLN A 183 8.75 2.31 35.87
C GLN A 183 9.14 1.98 34.41
N LEU A 184 8.17 1.80 33.52
CA LEU A 184 8.46 1.54 32.10
C LEU A 184 9.03 2.78 31.40
N ILE A 185 8.62 3.99 31.82
CA ILE A 185 9.20 5.24 31.34
C ILE A 185 10.68 5.31 31.74
N ASN A 186 10.99 5.06 33.01
CA ASN A 186 12.35 5.07 33.56
C ASN A 186 13.29 4.13 32.80
N ILE A 187 12.87 2.87 32.58
CA ILE A 187 13.65 1.85 31.86
C ILE A 187 13.82 2.19 30.38
N MET A 188 12.74 2.56 29.68
CA MET A 188 12.71 2.59 28.21
C MET A 188 13.05 3.95 27.58
N TYR A 189 13.00 5.03 28.36
CA TYR A 189 13.13 6.42 27.87
C TYR A 189 14.04 7.32 28.71
N GLU A 190 14.36 6.94 29.96
CA GLU A 190 15.15 7.78 30.87
C GLU A 190 16.49 7.12 31.24
N ASN A 191 17.01 7.38 32.44
CA ASN A 191 18.42 7.13 32.75
C ASN A 191 18.74 5.70 33.24
N GLU A 192 17.76 4.85 33.55
CA GLU A 192 18.01 3.57 34.24
C GLU A 192 18.89 2.60 33.41
N CYS A 193 18.72 2.60 32.09
CA CYS A 193 19.56 1.84 31.16
C CYS A 193 20.70 2.67 30.54
N ARG A 194 20.90 3.93 30.96
CA ARG A 194 21.94 4.82 30.40
C ARG A 194 23.30 4.43 30.99
N GLY A 195 24.31 4.26 30.13
CA GLY A 195 25.64 3.79 30.53
C GLY A 195 25.76 2.26 30.68
N LYS A 196 24.67 1.54 30.97
CA LYS A 196 24.66 0.07 31.02
C LYS A 196 25.08 -0.56 29.68
N THR A 197 25.99 -1.52 29.70
CA THR A 197 26.42 -2.28 28.52
C THR A 197 25.30 -3.21 28.03
N LYS A 198 25.44 -3.79 26.83
CA LYS A 198 24.48 -4.80 26.33
C LYS A 198 24.49 -6.11 27.14
N GLN A 199 25.55 -6.38 27.89
CA GLN A 199 25.66 -7.52 28.78
C GLN A 199 24.84 -7.28 30.06
N ASP A 200 24.98 -6.10 30.68
CA ASP A 200 24.21 -5.71 31.86
C ASP A 200 22.69 -5.72 31.57
N ILE A 201 22.27 -5.28 30.36
CA ILE A 201 20.86 -5.35 29.95
C ILE A 201 20.38 -6.80 29.79
N TYR A 202 21.24 -7.71 29.30
CA TYR A 202 20.91 -9.13 29.24
C TYR A 202 20.79 -9.76 30.64
N GLU A 203 21.66 -9.39 31.56
CA GLU A 203 21.62 -9.86 32.95
C GLU A 203 20.33 -9.40 33.65
N LEU A 204 19.87 -8.16 33.43
CA LEU A 204 18.56 -7.69 33.90
C LEU A 204 17.39 -8.46 33.26
N ILE A 205 17.47 -8.85 31.98
CA ILE A 205 16.46 -9.71 31.35
C ILE A 205 16.42 -11.07 32.05
N VAL A 206 17.58 -11.67 32.33
CA VAL A 206 17.70 -12.96 33.03
C VAL A 206 17.20 -12.89 34.47
N GLU A 207 17.56 -11.83 35.20
CA GLU A 207 17.08 -11.55 36.55
C GLU A 207 15.55 -11.49 36.57
N HIS A 208 14.95 -10.62 35.75
CA HIS A 208 13.49 -10.48 35.69
C HIS A 208 12.77 -11.73 35.19
N LEU A 209 13.35 -12.51 34.26
CA LEU A 209 12.80 -13.81 33.87
C LEU A 209 12.83 -14.82 35.03
N SER A 210 13.88 -14.83 35.85
CA SER A 210 14.00 -15.76 36.99
C SER A 210 12.93 -15.55 38.06
N ILE A 211 12.49 -14.29 38.25
CA ILE A 211 11.39 -13.92 39.15
C ILE A 211 10.03 -13.76 38.42
N LYS A 212 9.89 -14.31 37.21
CA LYS A 212 8.66 -14.27 36.39
C LYS A 212 8.08 -12.85 36.17
N SER A 213 8.94 -11.85 36.08
CA SER A 213 8.57 -10.44 35.92
C SER A 213 8.52 -10.00 34.46
N GLU A 214 7.42 -9.35 34.08
CA GLU A 214 7.22 -8.79 32.74
C GLU A 214 8.20 -7.66 32.38
N LEU A 215 8.92 -7.08 33.35
CA LEU A 215 9.93 -6.05 33.12
C LEU A 215 11.07 -6.54 32.19
N ALA A 216 11.27 -7.86 32.08
CA ALA A 216 12.12 -8.46 31.06
C ALA A 216 11.80 -7.99 29.63
N TYR A 217 10.51 -7.71 29.31
CA TYR A 217 10.13 -7.14 28.02
C TYR A 217 10.56 -5.68 27.85
N ALA A 218 10.61 -4.88 28.92
CA ALA A 218 11.09 -3.49 28.87
C ALA A 218 12.59 -3.46 28.54
N TYR A 219 13.39 -4.31 29.20
CA TYR A 219 14.82 -4.45 28.89
C TYR A 219 15.09 -5.04 27.51
N LEU A 220 14.26 -5.99 27.05
CA LEU A 220 14.32 -6.48 25.66
C LEU A 220 14.04 -5.35 24.64
N SER A 221 13.12 -4.43 24.94
CA SER A 221 12.88 -3.24 24.13
C SER A 221 14.14 -2.38 24.00
N VAL A 222 14.89 -2.19 25.09
CA VAL A 222 16.18 -1.48 25.08
C VAL A 222 17.22 -2.19 24.19
N LEU A 223 17.32 -3.52 24.22
CA LEU A 223 18.20 -4.26 23.29
C LEU A 223 17.80 -4.07 21.82
N PHE A 224 16.50 -4.06 21.50
CA PHE A 224 16.05 -3.77 20.14
C PHE A 224 16.35 -2.33 19.70
N LYS A 225 16.19 -1.34 20.58
CA LYS A 225 16.57 0.06 20.31
C LYS A 225 18.07 0.22 20.02
N ARG A 226 18.92 -0.64 20.60
CA ARG A 226 20.38 -0.70 20.34
C ARG A 226 20.77 -1.57 19.14
N ASN A 227 19.80 -2.27 18.51
CA ASN A 227 20.02 -3.21 17.42
C ASN A 227 20.93 -4.42 17.79
N ASP A 228 20.95 -4.82 19.07
CA ASP A 228 21.85 -5.86 19.62
C ASP A 228 21.37 -7.30 19.34
N GLN A 229 21.20 -7.65 18.05
CA GLN A 229 20.76 -9.00 17.63
C GLN A 229 21.72 -10.12 18.08
N THR A 230 23.00 -9.83 18.31
CA THR A 230 23.99 -10.81 18.76
C THR A 230 23.61 -11.41 20.12
N ILE A 231 23.25 -10.57 21.10
CA ILE A 231 22.85 -10.99 22.45
C ILE A 231 21.59 -11.87 22.40
N ILE A 232 20.60 -11.45 21.61
CA ILE A 232 19.35 -12.19 21.43
C ILE A 232 19.61 -13.60 20.88
N ASN A 233 20.45 -13.71 19.84
CA ASN A 233 20.71 -14.98 19.16
C ASN A 233 21.69 -15.91 19.89
N GLN A 234 22.70 -15.36 20.58
CA GLN A 234 23.79 -16.13 21.18
C GLN A 234 23.62 -16.40 22.69
N GLN A 235 22.87 -15.56 23.42
CA GLN A 235 22.70 -15.70 24.87
C GLN A 235 21.24 -15.91 25.28
N LEU A 236 20.33 -15.02 24.84
CA LEU A 236 18.92 -15.06 25.28
C LEU A 236 18.19 -16.31 24.78
N TRP A 237 18.31 -16.68 23.50
CA TRP A 237 17.67 -17.90 22.99
C TRP A 237 18.14 -19.18 23.71
N PRO A 238 19.44 -19.44 23.91
CA PRO A 238 19.91 -20.55 24.74
C PRO A 238 19.38 -20.52 26.19
N TYR A 239 19.32 -19.34 26.82
CA TYR A 239 18.71 -19.19 28.15
C TYR A 239 17.23 -19.59 28.13
N LEU A 240 16.43 -19.04 27.21
CA LEU A 240 15.00 -19.34 27.11
C LEU A 240 14.72 -20.82 26.84
N ILE A 241 15.52 -21.48 25.99
CA ILE A 241 15.39 -22.92 25.70
C ILE A 241 15.68 -23.76 26.94
N ARG A 242 16.71 -23.40 27.73
CA ARG A 242 17.15 -24.15 28.91
C ARG A 242 16.23 -23.93 30.12
N THR A 243 15.76 -22.70 30.32
CA THR A 243 14.98 -22.30 31.50
C THR A 243 13.47 -22.46 31.30
N SER A 244 12.97 -22.52 30.06
CA SER A 244 11.54 -22.66 29.81
C SER A 244 10.99 -24.00 30.31
N PRO A 245 9.88 -24.01 31.08
CA PRO A 245 9.18 -25.23 31.46
C PRO A 245 8.63 -26.02 30.27
N PHE A 246 8.56 -25.40 29.09
CA PHE A 246 8.07 -25.97 27.84
C PHE A 246 9.20 -26.00 26.78
N SER A 247 10.36 -26.53 27.18
CA SER A 247 11.62 -26.48 26.42
C SER A 247 11.51 -26.91 24.95
N HIS A 248 10.81 -28.01 24.63
CA HIS A 248 10.57 -28.45 23.25
C HIS A 248 9.82 -27.41 22.40
N SER A 249 8.83 -26.74 22.99
CA SER A 249 8.10 -25.66 22.32
C SER A 249 8.92 -24.37 22.23
N ALA A 250 9.79 -24.08 23.22
CA ALA A 250 10.76 -22.99 23.12
C ALA A 250 11.80 -23.23 22.00
N GLN A 251 12.25 -24.48 21.79
CA GLN A 251 13.11 -24.87 20.67
C GLN A 251 12.40 -24.68 19.32
N ALA A 252 11.13 -25.08 19.21
CA ALA A 252 10.31 -24.86 18.02
C ALA A 252 10.14 -23.35 17.71
N LEU A 253 9.88 -22.52 18.72
CA LEU A 253 9.82 -21.06 18.56
C LEU A 253 11.17 -20.47 18.12
N ALA A 254 12.28 -20.96 18.66
CA ALA A 254 13.63 -20.55 18.26
C ALA A 254 13.94 -20.94 16.80
N PHE A 255 13.49 -22.13 16.36
CA PHE A 255 13.57 -22.55 14.97
C PHE A 255 12.76 -21.60 14.07
N PHE A 256 11.50 -21.31 14.40
CA PHE A 256 10.68 -20.40 13.60
C PHE A 256 11.23 -18.97 13.56
N TYR A 257 11.80 -18.45 14.66
CA TYR A 257 12.51 -17.16 14.68
C TYR A 257 13.71 -17.10 13.72
N LYS A 258 14.49 -18.19 13.67
CA LYS A 258 15.67 -18.29 12.80
C LYS A 258 15.27 -18.48 11.33
N THR A 259 14.30 -19.36 11.05
CA THR A 259 13.90 -19.76 9.70
C THR A 259 12.97 -18.76 9.02
N LEU A 260 12.01 -18.18 9.75
CA LEU A 260 10.97 -17.32 9.18
C LEU A 260 11.34 -15.83 9.28
N LYS A 261 11.47 -15.15 8.13
CA LYS A 261 11.87 -13.72 8.04
C LYS A 261 10.73 -12.76 7.72
N HIS A 262 9.50 -13.07 8.17
CA HIS A 262 8.41 -12.08 8.11
C HIS A 262 8.62 -10.97 9.15
N LYS A 263 7.97 -9.83 8.93
CA LYS A 263 8.03 -8.64 9.80
C LYS A 263 7.78 -8.93 11.29
N GLU A 264 6.97 -9.92 11.58
CA GLU A 264 6.48 -10.25 12.94
C GLU A 264 7.16 -11.48 13.55
N HIS A 265 8.28 -11.97 13.00
CA HIS A 265 8.98 -13.14 13.52
C HIS A 265 9.46 -12.97 14.98
N TYR A 266 9.59 -11.74 15.47
CA TYR A 266 9.89 -11.47 16.88
C TYR A 266 8.80 -11.95 17.85
N LEU A 267 7.56 -12.18 17.40
CA LEU A 267 6.51 -12.77 18.23
C LEU A 267 6.93 -14.14 18.80
N TYR A 268 7.73 -14.93 18.09
CA TYR A 268 8.21 -16.22 18.59
C TYR A 268 9.13 -16.07 19.81
N LEU A 269 9.95 -15.01 19.86
CA LEU A 269 10.76 -14.68 21.03
C LEU A 269 9.88 -14.26 22.21
N TYR A 270 8.85 -13.45 21.95
CA TYR A 270 7.95 -12.96 23.01
C TYR A 270 7.12 -14.11 23.60
N HIS A 271 6.73 -15.06 22.77
CA HIS A 271 6.06 -16.32 23.15
C HIS A 271 6.97 -17.16 24.06
N ALA A 272 8.26 -17.33 23.70
CA ALA A 272 9.21 -18.10 24.49
C ALA A 272 9.50 -17.46 25.88
N MET A 273 9.44 -16.13 25.99
CA MET A 273 9.47 -15.44 27.29
C MET A 273 8.18 -15.60 28.08
N ALA A 274 7.02 -15.56 27.40
CA ALA A 274 5.71 -15.72 28.03
C ALA A 274 5.56 -17.09 28.71
N PHE A 275 6.18 -18.14 28.14
CA PHE A 275 6.27 -19.47 28.73
C PHE A 275 6.97 -19.53 30.10
N ILE A 276 7.88 -18.58 30.40
CA ILE A 276 8.52 -18.47 31.73
C ILE A 276 7.68 -17.57 32.63
N ILE A 277 7.35 -16.36 32.15
CA ILE A 277 6.68 -15.31 32.92
C ILE A 277 5.29 -15.75 33.38
N TYR A 278 4.51 -16.40 32.51
CA TYR A 278 3.13 -16.82 32.81
C TYR A 278 3.00 -18.33 33.02
N GLU A 279 4.08 -19.04 33.37
CA GLU A 279 4.08 -20.51 33.56
C GLU A 279 2.85 -20.98 34.34
N ASP A 280 2.57 -20.34 35.47
CA ASP A 280 1.54 -20.79 36.42
C ASP A 280 0.12 -20.60 35.86
N SER A 281 -0.10 -19.55 35.04
CA SER A 281 -1.35 -19.38 34.29
C SER A 281 -1.43 -20.42 33.17
N ILE A 282 -0.35 -20.62 32.41
CA ILE A 282 -0.30 -21.58 31.30
C ILE A 282 -0.61 -23.00 31.80
N ARG A 283 0.00 -23.45 32.89
CA ARG A 283 -0.23 -24.78 33.48
C ARG A 283 -1.68 -25.00 33.93
N LYS A 284 -2.42 -23.96 34.31
CA LYS A 284 -3.87 -24.06 34.62
C LYS A 284 -4.73 -24.25 33.36
N ILE A 285 -4.27 -23.74 32.22
CA ILE A 285 -4.99 -23.75 30.94
C ILE A 285 -4.68 -25.03 30.13
N ASP A 286 -3.46 -25.57 30.26
CA ASP A 286 -2.84 -26.58 29.37
C ASP A 286 -3.40 -28.01 29.52
N GLN A 287 -4.59 -28.17 30.13
CA GLN A 287 -5.35 -29.42 30.17
C GLN A 287 -6.17 -29.68 28.87
N GLN A 288 -6.02 -28.82 27.86
CA GLN A 288 -6.74 -28.93 26.59
C GLN A 288 -6.23 -30.08 25.72
N THR A 289 -7.09 -31.04 25.41
CA THR A 289 -6.81 -32.05 24.39
C THR A 289 -6.86 -31.40 23.01
N ASN A 290 -5.77 -31.60 22.25
CA ASN A 290 -5.75 -31.36 20.81
C ASN A 290 -5.98 -32.71 20.13
N ASP A 291 -7.23 -33.18 20.17
CA ASP A 291 -7.61 -34.45 19.56
C ASP A 291 -7.38 -34.38 18.04
N LEU A 292 -6.86 -35.46 17.48
CA LEU A 292 -6.65 -35.56 16.05
C LEU A 292 -8.01 -35.66 15.35
N LEU A 293 -8.19 -34.86 14.31
CA LEU A 293 -9.35 -34.95 13.45
C LEU A 293 -9.36 -36.26 12.68
N ASP A 294 -10.42 -37.04 12.88
CA ASP A 294 -10.85 -38.04 11.90
C ASP A 294 -11.74 -37.33 10.86
N ILE A 295 -11.10 -36.76 9.84
CA ILE A 295 -11.77 -36.09 8.73
C ILE A 295 -11.25 -36.66 7.42
N ASN A 296 -12.17 -37.02 6.53
CA ASN A 296 -11.86 -37.43 5.18
C ASN A 296 -11.44 -36.20 4.33
N VAL A 297 -10.15 -35.84 4.44
CA VAL A 297 -9.57 -34.69 3.74
C VAL A 297 -9.65 -34.83 2.22
N ASP A 298 -9.53 -36.04 1.68
CA ASP A 298 -9.70 -36.25 0.24
C ASP A 298 -11.12 -35.97 -0.22
N GLN A 299 -12.14 -36.28 0.60
CA GLN A 299 -13.52 -35.91 0.30
C GLN A 299 -13.72 -34.39 0.35
N LEU A 300 -13.19 -33.69 1.37
CA LEU A 300 -13.26 -32.22 1.43
C LEU A 300 -12.69 -31.54 0.17
N TYR A 301 -11.54 -32.00 -0.35
CA TYR A 301 -10.96 -31.45 -1.57
C TYR A 301 -11.75 -31.81 -2.83
N LYS A 302 -12.42 -32.97 -2.88
CA LYS A 302 -13.33 -33.33 -3.98
C LYS A 302 -14.57 -32.45 -3.96
N ASP A 303 -15.22 -32.31 -2.80
CA ASP A 303 -16.43 -31.50 -2.62
C ASP A 303 -16.14 -30.05 -3.02
N HIS A 304 -15.05 -29.47 -2.50
CA HIS A 304 -14.59 -28.11 -2.85
C HIS A 304 -14.30 -27.92 -4.35
N LEU A 305 -13.81 -28.94 -5.06
CA LEU A 305 -13.60 -28.89 -6.52
C LEU A 305 -14.89 -29.15 -7.33
N ASN A 306 -15.93 -29.67 -6.69
CA ASN A 306 -17.26 -29.90 -7.28
C ASN A 306 -18.24 -28.75 -6.97
N GLU A 307 -17.98 -27.95 -5.93
CA GLU A 307 -18.72 -26.73 -5.63
C GLU A 307 -18.64 -25.74 -6.81
N GLY A 308 -19.77 -25.50 -7.48
CA GLY A 308 -19.85 -24.51 -8.56
C GLY A 308 -19.87 -23.05 -8.09
N THR A 309 -19.91 -22.82 -6.78
CA THR A 309 -20.20 -21.50 -6.19
C THR A 309 -19.20 -21.10 -5.12
N LYS A 310 -18.53 -19.98 -5.35
CA LYS A 310 -17.74 -19.24 -4.36
C LYS A 310 -18.57 -18.94 -3.10
N ILE A 311 -18.04 -19.24 -1.90
CA ILE A 311 -18.70 -18.86 -0.63
C ILE A 311 -18.72 -17.35 -0.40
N GLU A 312 -19.72 -16.89 0.35
CA GLU A 312 -19.75 -15.54 0.89
C GLU A 312 -18.88 -15.43 2.15
N LEU A 313 -17.91 -14.50 2.10
CA LEU A 313 -17.01 -14.19 3.22
C LEU A 313 -17.61 -13.08 4.07
N ASP A 314 -17.57 -13.23 5.39
CA ASP A 314 -18.19 -12.30 6.33
C ASP A 314 -17.55 -10.90 6.29
N SER A 315 -18.32 -9.87 6.63
CA SER A 315 -17.89 -8.45 6.59
C SER A 315 -16.57 -8.20 7.31
N PHE A 316 -16.40 -8.80 8.50
CA PHE A 316 -15.20 -8.66 9.33
C PHE A 316 -13.91 -9.17 8.65
N VAL A 317 -14.00 -9.98 7.59
CA VAL A 317 -12.85 -10.41 6.77
C VAL A 317 -12.17 -9.22 6.10
N PHE A 318 -12.93 -8.22 5.66
CA PHE A 318 -12.44 -7.11 4.86
C PHE A 318 -11.88 -5.98 5.75
N ASP A 319 -10.58 -5.68 5.60
CA ASP A 319 -9.88 -4.69 6.43
C ASP A 319 -8.77 -3.96 5.65
N ARG A 320 -8.01 -3.13 6.35
CA ARG A 320 -6.82 -2.42 5.84
C ARG A 320 -5.78 -3.33 5.17
N HIS A 321 -5.73 -4.64 5.48
CA HIS A 321 -4.83 -5.61 4.85
C HIS A 321 -5.40 -6.24 3.56
N THR A 322 -6.72 -6.35 3.43
CA THR A 322 -7.38 -6.71 2.15
C THR A 322 -7.46 -5.51 1.19
N GLY A 323 -7.38 -4.29 1.73
CA GLY A 323 -7.46 -3.03 0.99
C GLY A 323 -8.76 -2.27 1.20
N ALA A 324 -9.60 -2.71 2.15
CA ALA A 324 -10.72 -1.92 2.64
C ALA A 324 -10.22 -0.71 3.45
N ALA A 325 -11.02 0.35 3.49
CA ALA A 325 -10.65 1.62 4.15
C ALA A 325 -11.05 1.63 5.63
N THR A 326 -10.53 0.69 6.42
CA THR A 326 -10.72 0.64 7.89
C THR A 326 -9.56 1.33 8.61
N SER A 327 -9.83 2.00 9.73
CA SER A 327 -8.80 2.59 10.60
C SER A 327 -8.03 1.49 11.38
N ARG A 328 -7.01 1.87 12.16
CA ARG A 328 -6.36 0.93 13.10
C ARG A 328 -7.24 0.70 14.33
N SER A 329 -7.98 1.70 14.79
CA SER A 329 -8.94 1.56 15.89
C SER A 329 -10.09 0.61 15.52
N ASP A 330 -10.67 0.71 14.31
CA ASP A 330 -11.68 -0.26 13.83
C ASP A 330 -11.12 -1.69 13.83
N PHE A 331 -9.88 -1.85 13.33
CA PHE A 331 -9.21 -3.15 13.36
C PHE A 331 -8.95 -3.65 14.78
N ALA A 332 -8.64 -2.77 15.74
CA ALA A 332 -8.41 -3.14 17.14
C ALA A 332 -9.69 -3.62 17.84
N LEU A 333 -10.83 -3.02 17.49
CA LEU A 333 -12.12 -3.32 18.10
C LEU A 333 -12.80 -4.55 17.46
N GLU A 334 -12.91 -4.58 16.14
CA GLU A 334 -13.65 -5.63 15.41
C GLU A 334 -12.71 -6.66 14.77
N GLY A 335 -11.69 -6.19 14.05
CA GLY A 335 -10.78 -7.05 13.30
C GLY A 335 -9.97 -8.01 14.20
N ALA A 336 -9.59 -7.55 15.39
CA ALA A 336 -8.80 -8.28 16.38
C ALA A 336 -9.65 -9.07 17.40
N GLN A 337 -10.98 -9.08 17.28
CA GLN A 337 -11.88 -9.82 18.18
C GLN A 337 -11.52 -11.32 18.23
N VAL A 338 -11.40 -11.85 19.45
CA VAL A 338 -11.04 -13.24 19.76
C VAL A 338 -12.26 -13.98 20.29
N ALA A 339 -12.52 -15.20 19.82
CA ALA A 339 -13.48 -16.12 20.44
C ALA A 339 -12.78 -17.07 21.41
N ASN A 340 -13.46 -17.47 22.48
CA ASN A 340 -12.87 -18.24 23.58
C ASN A 340 -11.55 -17.64 24.11
N GLU A 341 -11.58 -16.32 24.35
CA GLU A 341 -10.44 -15.58 24.90
C GLU A 341 -10.07 -16.10 26.31
N CYS A 342 -8.78 -16.34 26.52
CA CYS A 342 -8.22 -16.91 27.74
C CYS A 342 -8.20 -15.88 28.87
N LYS A 343 -9.03 -16.07 29.90
CA LYS A 343 -9.17 -15.12 31.01
C LYS A 343 -7.95 -15.11 31.93
N GLU A 344 -7.30 -16.25 32.06
CA GLU A 344 -6.13 -16.50 32.93
C GLU A 344 -4.85 -15.78 32.47
N LEU A 345 -4.84 -15.33 31.21
CA LEU A 345 -3.77 -14.56 30.57
C LEU A 345 -4.24 -13.15 30.12
N PHE A 346 -5.52 -12.81 30.33
CA PHE A 346 -6.10 -11.55 29.87
C PHE A 346 -5.81 -10.41 30.84
N ILE A 347 -5.00 -9.45 30.38
CA ILE A 347 -4.66 -8.25 31.16
C ILE A 347 -5.42 -7.06 30.57
N ASP A 348 -6.57 -6.74 31.15
CA ASP A 348 -7.49 -5.67 30.72
C ASP A 348 -6.76 -4.32 30.52
N LYS A 349 -5.85 -3.95 31.44
CA LYS A 349 -5.02 -2.74 31.32
C LYS A 349 -4.24 -2.71 30.01
N TYR A 350 -3.69 -3.86 29.57
CA TYR A 350 -2.87 -3.94 28.36
C TYR A 350 -3.70 -3.94 27.09
N ARG A 351 -4.89 -4.57 27.09
CA ARG A 351 -5.85 -4.45 25.97
C ARG A 351 -6.36 -3.01 25.82
N LYS A 352 -6.63 -2.31 26.93
CA LYS A 352 -6.96 -0.88 26.92
C LYS A 352 -5.83 -0.02 26.36
N MET A 353 -4.59 -0.28 26.76
CA MET A 353 -3.40 0.37 26.19
C MET A 353 -3.24 0.09 24.69
N TYR A 354 -3.49 -1.15 24.24
CA TYR A 354 -3.46 -1.52 22.83
C TYR A 354 -4.47 -0.71 22.00
N ASN A 355 -5.73 -0.68 22.44
CA ASN A 355 -6.81 0.04 21.76
C ASN A 355 -6.54 1.55 21.71
N GLU A 356 -6.17 2.15 22.85
CA GLU A 356 -5.78 3.55 22.94
C GLU A 356 -4.66 3.88 21.96
N PHE A 357 -3.60 3.07 21.92
CA PHE A 357 -2.44 3.33 21.06
C PHE A 357 -2.82 3.30 19.58
N LYS A 358 -3.76 2.45 19.15
CA LYS A 358 -4.26 2.48 17.77
C LYS A 358 -4.99 3.78 17.44
N THR A 359 -5.86 4.23 18.34
CA THR A 359 -6.56 5.53 18.23
C THR A 359 -5.57 6.69 18.18
N MET A 360 -4.57 6.69 19.06
CA MET A 360 -3.48 7.67 19.06
C MET A 360 -2.70 7.68 17.72
N MET A 361 -2.42 6.51 17.13
CA MET A 361 -1.72 6.39 15.84
C MET A 361 -2.54 6.91 14.66
N ASP A 362 -3.85 6.71 14.66
CA ASP A 362 -4.73 7.22 13.61
C ASP A 362 -4.85 8.75 13.71
N ASN A 363 -5.03 9.29 14.92
CA ASN A 363 -4.98 10.73 15.20
C ASN A 363 -3.66 11.39 14.75
N GLU A 364 -2.51 10.69 14.84
CA GLU A 364 -1.23 11.19 14.30
C GLU A 364 -1.11 11.09 12.77
N GLU A 365 -1.82 10.18 12.11
CA GLU A 365 -1.88 10.15 10.64
C GLU A 365 -2.75 11.27 10.09
N GLU A 366 -3.84 11.62 10.77
CA GLU A 366 -4.70 12.76 10.42
C GLU A 366 -4.01 14.12 10.64
N LYS A 367 -3.25 14.27 11.74
CA LYS A 367 -2.55 15.53 12.08
C LYS A 367 -1.36 15.87 11.19
N LYS A 368 -0.82 14.92 10.43
CA LYS A 368 0.27 15.21 9.48
C LYS A 368 -0.31 16.08 8.37
N PRO A 369 0.18 17.33 8.16
CA PRO A 369 -0.37 18.23 7.16
C PRO A 369 -0.32 17.53 5.83
N THR A 370 -1.50 17.22 5.29
CA THR A 370 -1.57 16.05 4.45
C THR A 370 -0.97 16.33 3.07
N THR A 371 0.18 15.72 2.79
CA THR A 371 0.70 15.44 1.44
C THR A 371 -0.15 14.38 0.71
N THR A 372 -1.45 14.32 1.04
CA THR A 372 -2.49 13.43 0.52
C THR A 372 -2.52 13.54 -1.01
N THR A 373 -2.81 12.54 -1.84
CA THR A 373 -3.54 11.27 -1.70
C THR A 373 -4.48 11.08 -0.50
N LYS A 374 -5.65 11.74 -0.61
CA LYS A 374 -6.97 11.39 -0.05
C LYS A 374 -7.26 11.40 1.47
N ARG A 375 -8.29 12.19 1.83
CA ARG A 375 -9.63 11.81 2.36
C ARG A 375 -9.68 10.72 3.48
N LYS A 376 -10.55 10.83 4.50
CA LYS A 376 -11.83 11.58 4.57
C LYS A 376 -12.39 11.73 6.00
N THR A 377 -13.01 12.88 6.28
CA THR A 377 -14.22 13.14 7.10
C THR A 377 -14.63 12.22 8.27
N LYS A 378 -14.92 12.85 9.41
CA LYS A 378 -16.23 12.73 10.07
C LYS A 378 -16.65 14.02 10.80
N GLU A 379 -17.95 14.29 10.85
CA GLU A 379 -18.64 15.28 11.70
C GLU A 379 -19.06 14.54 13.02
N THR A 380 -19.45 15.16 14.15
CA THR A 380 -19.89 16.55 14.44
C THR A 380 -19.69 16.88 15.94
N GLN A 381 -19.44 18.15 16.30
CA GLN A 381 -19.73 18.89 17.58
C GLN A 381 -19.29 18.30 18.96
N GLU A 382 -19.03 19.07 20.04
CA GLU A 382 -19.24 20.50 20.34
C GLU A 382 -18.22 21.04 21.40
N GLU A 383 -17.90 22.36 21.34
CA GLU A 383 -17.40 23.35 22.36
C GLU A 383 -16.39 22.98 23.50
N SER A 384 -15.53 23.86 24.04
CA SER A 384 -15.52 25.35 24.11
C SER A 384 -14.12 26.03 24.28
N THR A 385 -14.05 27.32 23.92
CA THR A 385 -13.20 28.42 24.48
C THR A 385 -11.66 28.54 24.34
N THR A 386 -11.27 29.40 23.38
CA THR A 386 -10.35 30.59 23.49
C THR A 386 -8.80 30.58 23.28
N LYS A 387 -8.43 31.41 22.28
CA LYS A 387 -7.28 32.37 22.14
C LYS A 387 -6.01 32.02 21.34
N LYS A 388 -6.00 32.55 20.11
CA LYS A 388 -4.89 33.15 19.31
C LYS A 388 -3.62 32.32 18.99
N LYS A 389 -3.53 31.87 17.73
CA LYS A 389 -2.44 32.23 16.78
C LYS A 389 -2.82 31.82 15.34
N THR A 390 -2.62 32.72 14.38
CA THR A 390 -3.06 32.54 12.98
C THR A 390 -2.26 31.43 12.28
N LYS A 391 -2.94 30.35 11.89
CA LYS A 391 -2.39 29.28 11.05
C LYS A 391 -3.40 28.93 9.96
N LEU A 392 -3.00 29.08 8.70
CA LEU A 392 -3.75 28.60 7.54
C LEU A 392 -3.78 27.06 7.56
N ASN A 393 -4.84 26.46 8.13
CA ASN A 393 -5.18 25.03 7.92
C ASN A 393 -6.55 24.62 8.50
N THR A 394 -7.55 25.50 8.49
CA THR A 394 -8.96 25.07 8.48
C THR A 394 -9.32 24.69 7.05
N HIS A 395 -9.47 23.40 6.78
CA HIS A 395 -10.08 22.93 5.52
C HIS A 395 -11.59 23.14 5.60
N GLU A 396 -12.04 24.37 5.34
CA GLU A 396 -13.45 24.68 5.13
C GLU A 396 -14.01 23.82 3.99
N GLN A 397 -15.25 23.36 4.17
CA GLN A 397 -15.91 22.50 3.21
C GLN A 397 -16.38 23.31 2.00
N ILE A 398 -15.49 23.54 1.03
CA ILE A 398 -15.85 24.16 -0.27
C ILE A 398 -17.11 23.47 -0.82
N THR A 399 -18.19 24.25 -0.90
CA THR A 399 -19.50 23.88 -1.44
C THR A 399 -19.44 23.74 -2.97
N ASN A 400 -20.51 23.22 -3.59
CA ASN A 400 -20.55 23.12 -5.04
C ASN A 400 -20.56 24.50 -5.71
N VAL A 401 -21.22 25.50 -5.10
CA VAL A 401 -21.28 26.87 -5.62
C VAL A 401 -19.91 27.55 -5.53
N GLU A 402 -19.18 27.39 -4.42
CA GLU A 402 -17.82 27.91 -4.31
C GLU A 402 -16.85 27.20 -5.27
N LEU A 403 -17.06 25.92 -5.58
CA LEU A 403 -16.30 25.20 -6.59
C LEU A 403 -16.56 25.75 -8.00
N ASP A 404 -17.82 26.00 -8.37
CA ASP A 404 -18.18 26.62 -9.64
C ASP A 404 -17.60 28.03 -9.75
N ASN A 405 -17.73 28.85 -8.71
CA ASN A 405 -17.15 30.20 -8.63
C ASN A 405 -15.63 30.18 -8.78
N GLU A 406 -14.93 29.21 -8.18
CA GLU A 406 -13.48 29.07 -8.30
C GLU A 406 -13.06 28.61 -9.71
N ILE A 407 -13.87 27.79 -10.40
CA ILE A 407 -13.65 27.43 -11.81
C ILE A 407 -13.80 28.67 -12.70
N ILE A 408 -14.86 29.46 -12.50
CA ILE A 408 -15.12 30.71 -13.24
C ILE A 408 -14.02 31.76 -12.96
N ARG A 409 -13.55 31.87 -11.71
CA ARG A 409 -12.43 32.77 -11.33
C ARG A 409 -11.11 32.39 -12.02
N LEU A 410 -10.94 31.13 -12.42
CA LEU A 410 -9.83 30.66 -13.25
C LEU A 410 -10.10 30.80 -14.75
N ASP A 411 -11.11 31.60 -15.13
CA ASP A 411 -11.49 31.92 -16.51
C ASP A 411 -11.86 30.68 -17.35
N TYR A 412 -12.51 29.69 -16.72
CA TYR A 412 -13.05 28.53 -17.42
C TYR A 412 -14.59 28.60 -17.52
N HIS A 413 -15.11 28.31 -18.71
CA HIS A 413 -16.55 28.15 -18.93
C HIS A 413 -17.05 26.81 -18.35
N VAL A 414 -18.23 26.83 -17.71
CA VAL A 414 -18.88 25.64 -17.12
C VAL A 414 -20.06 25.20 -18.00
N ASP A 415 -19.84 24.17 -18.81
CA ASP A 415 -20.84 23.52 -19.66
C ASP A 415 -21.76 22.62 -18.79
N ILE A 416 -22.96 23.08 -18.42
CA ILE A 416 -23.92 22.21 -17.72
C ILE A 416 -24.55 21.22 -18.72
N LYS A 417 -24.53 19.93 -18.39
CA LYS A 417 -25.07 18.83 -19.22
C LYS A 417 -26.00 17.91 -18.43
N PRO A 418 -27.06 17.35 -19.04
CA PRO A 418 -27.94 16.39 -18.38
C PRO A 418 -27.22 15.05 -18.09
N PRO A 419 -27.70 14.24 -17.13
CA PRO A 419 -27.14 12.91 -16.84
C PRO A 419 -27.03 11.97 -18.04
N SER A 420 -27.91 12.12 -19.04
CA SER A 420 -27.85 11.39 -20.30
C SER A 420 -26.53 11.59 -21.06
N PHE A 421 -25.85 12.74 -20.92
CA PHE A 421 -24.54 12.95 -21.55
C PHE A 421 -23.51 11.86 -21.18
N THR A 422 -23.48 11.43 -19.91
CA THR A 422 -22.56 10.37 -19.46
C THR A 422 -22.94 9.00 -20.03
N ILE A 423 -24.24 8.72 -20.16
CA ILE A 423 -24.78 7.43 -20.61
C ILE A 423 -24.76 7.32 -22.15
N ASP A 424 -25.20 8.36 -22.84
CA ASP A 424 -25.46 8.35 -24.28
C ASP A 424 -24.30 8.88 -25.12
N GLU A 425 -23.40 9.69 -24.57
CA GLU A 425 -22.22 10.19 -25.28
C GLU A 425 -20.94 9.56 -24.72
N LEU A 426 -20.57 9.85 -23.47
CA LEU A 426 -19.27 9.43 -22.92
C LEU A 426 -19.09 7.90 -22.87
N SER A 427 -20.12 7.13 -22.53
CA SER A 427 -20.01 5.66 -22.43
C SER A 427 -19.66 4.97 -23.75
N LYS A 428 -19.97 5.62 -24.89
CA LYS A 428 -19.73 5.10 -26.25
C LYS A 428 -18.32 5.45 -26.76
N LEU A 429 -17.62 6.37 -26.10
CA LEU A 429 -16.28 6.82 -26.48
C LEU A 429 -15.21 5.82 -26.03
N ALA A 430 -14.13 5.72 -26.81
CA ALA A 430 -12.97 4.93 -26.44
C ALA A 430 -12.20 5.58 -25.28
N HIS A 431 -11.69 4.77 -24.36
CA HIS A 431 -10.78 5.26 -23.32
C HIS A 431 -9.36 5.42 -23.89
N GLY A 432 -8.69 6.54 -23.62
CA GLY A 432 -7.26 6.73 -23.94
C GLY A 432 -6.31 5.84 -23.14
N GLN A 433 -6.79 5.23 -22.05
CA GLN A 433 -6.12 4.15 -21.31
C GLN A 433 -7.11 3.51 -20.32
N PRO A 434 -7.00 2.21 -20.03
CA PRO A 434 -7.79 1.58 -18.98
C PRO A 434 -7.32 2.03 -17.58
N ARG A 435 -8.25 2.12 -16.63
CA ARG A 435 -7.99 2.53 -15.25
C ARG A 435 -7.27 1.43 -14.49
N THR A 436 -6.05 1.72 -14.07
CA THR A 436 -5.21 0.83 -13.26
C THR A 436 -5.45 0.95 -11.75
N SER A 437 -6.17 1.99 -11.31
CA SER A 437 -6.57 2.20 -9.91
C SER A 437 -7.92 2.94 -9.84
N MET A 438 -8.67 2.74 -8.76
CA MET A 438 -9.98 3.40 -8.53
C MET A 438 -9.86 4.94 -8.39
N HIS A 439 -8.65 5.48 -8.31
CA HIS A 439 -8.39 6.89 -8.04
C HIS A 439 -7.82 7.63 -9.26
N LYS A 440 -7.50 6.89 -10.32
CA LYS A 440 -7.23 7.42 -11.65
C LYS A 440 -8.57 7.76 -12.32
N LYS A 441 -8.63 8.90 -13.00
CA LYS A 441 -9.80 9.31 -13.80
C LYS A 441 -9.82 8.57 -15.13
N ALA A 442 -11.03 8.35 -15.65
CA ALA A 442 -11.18 7.92 -17.03
C ALA A 442 -10.80 9.08 -17.96
N VAL A 443 -10.34 8.73 -19.16
CA VAL A 443 -10.01 9.67 -20.22
C VAL A 443 -10.73 9.16 -21.45
N PHE A 444 -11.85 9.77 -21.80
CA PHE A 444 -12.66 9.42 -22.97
C PHE A 444 -12.18 10.25 -24.17
N ILE A 445 -12.15 9.66 -25.36
CA ILE A 445 -11.62 10.29 -26.56
C ILE A 445 -12.64 10.15 -27.69
N SER A 446 -13.02 11.28 -28.27
CA SER A 446 -13.75 11.38 -29.54
C SER A 446 -12.81 11.90 -30.64
N SER A 447 -13.36 12.08 -31.85
CA SER A 447 -12.68 12.79 -32.94
C SER A 447 -12.18 14.16 -32.49
N ASP A 448 -13.07 14.96 -31.92
CA ASP A 448 -12.83 16.40 -31.73
C ASP A 448 -12.32 16.74 -30.32
N TYR A 449 -12.63 15.92 -29.32
CA TYR A 449 -12.39 16.22 -27.91
C TYR A 449 -11.89 15.04 -27.07
N VAL A 450 -11.16 15.37 -26.02
CA VAL A 450 -10.75 14.51 -24.92
C VAL A 450 -11.49 14.98 -23.66
N TYR A 451 -12.05 14.03 -22.91
CA TYR A 451 -12.77 14.28 -21.67
C TYR A 451 -12.10 13.53 -20.51
N LYS A 452 -11.69 14.23 -19.43
CA LYS A 452 -11.09 13.61 -18.23
C LYS A 452 -12.03 13.73 -17.04
N GLY A 453 -12.45 12.60 -16.44
CA GLY A 453 -13.39 12.59 -15.32
C GLY A 453 -13.88 11.20 -14.89
N PRO A 454 -15.01 11.11 -14.16
CA PRO A 454 -15.64 12.20 -13.42
C PRO A 454 -14.82 12.62 -12.19
N TYR A 455 -14.72 13.91 -11.93
CA TYR A 455 -14.33 14.46 -10.64
C TYR A 455 -15.63 14.76 -9.87
N LEU A 456 -15.99 13.93 -8.90
CA LEU A 456 -17.19 14.17 -8.09
C LEU A 456 -16.97 15.41 -7.22
N SER A 457 -18.00 16.20 -6.92
CA SER A 457 -17.86 17.33 -5.97
C SER A 457 -17.96 16.90 -4.51
N SER A 458 -18.85 15.98 -4.13
CA SER A 458 -18.93 15.39 -2.79
C SER A 458 -17.58 14.74 -2.38
N SER A 459 -16.96 14.11 -3.38
CA SER A 459 -15.58 14.25 -3.84
C SER A 459 -14.49 15.10 -3.16
N GLN A 460 -14.44 15.40 -1.86
CA GLN A 460 -13.39 16.28 -1.27
C GLN A 460 -11.92 16.01 -1.72
N GLY A 461 -11.54 14.77 -2.09
CA GLY A 461 -10.24 14.45 -2.71
C GLY A 461 -10.19 14.67 -4.23
N ASP A 462 -11.31 14.52 -4.93
CA ASP A 462 -11.46 14.81 -6.36
C ASP A 462 -11.64 16.30 -6.64
N ARG A 463 -12.39 17.06 -5.82
CA ARG A 463 -12.45 18.53 -5.86
C ARG A 463 -11.05 19.12 -5.91
N ARG A 464 -10.17 18.63 -5.04
CA ARG A 464 -8.78 19.08 -5.01
C ARG A 464 -7.97 18.59 -6.22
N LYS A 465 -8.17 17.37 -6.72
CA LYS A 465 -7.52 16.92 -7.97
C LYS A 465 -7.99 17.71 -9.20
N LEU A 466 -9.25 18.15 -9.21
CA LEU A 466 -9.85 19.02 -10.22
C LEU A 466 -9.18 20.40 -10.14
N LEU A 467 -9.28 21.07 -8.99
CA LEU A 467 -8.65 22.37 -8.75
C LEU A 467 -7.14 22.36 -8.99
N TYR A 468 -6.41 21.29 -8.63
CA TYR A 468 -4.98 21.18 -8.93
C TYR A 468 -4.70 21.05 -10.43
N ASN A 469 -5.52 20.33 -11.22
CA ASN A 469 -5.39 20.38 -12.68
C ASN A 469 -5.56 21.82 -13.18
N LEU A 470 -6.59 22.54 -12.72
CA LEU A 470 -6.86 23.90 -13.20
C LEU A 470 -5.77 24.89 -12.78
N TYR A 471 -5.42 24.95 -11.49
CA TYR A 471 -4.36 25.81 -10.97
C TYR A 471 -3.01 25.54 -11.64
N PHE A 472 -2.62 24.27 -11.77
CA PHE A 472 -1.29 23.94 -12.31
C PHE A 472 -1.25 24.08 -13.83
N THR A 473 -2.36 23.86 -14.55
CA THR A 473 -2.46 24.18 -16.00
C THR A 473 -2.27 25.68 -16.21
N ARG A 474 -3.06 26.53 -15.53
CA ARG A 474 -2.94 27.99 -15.64
C ARG A 474 -1.58 28.50 -15.16
N ALA A 475 -1.03 27.99 -14.05
CA ALA A 475 0.30 28.36 -13.58
C ALA A 475 1.41 28.02 -14.59
N LEU A 476 1.35 26.84 -15.24
CA LEU A 476 2.31 26.48 -16.27
C LEU A 476 2.18 27.38 -17.52
N LEU A 477 0.96 27.70 -17.96
CA LEU A 477 0.72 28.64 -19.07
C LEU A 477 1.25 30.04 -18.76
N THR A 478 1.00 30.56 -17.55
CA THR A 478 1.56 31.84 -17.10
C THR A 478 3.09 31.83 -17.11
N LEU A 479 3.73 30.71 -16.75
CA LEU A 479 5.18 30.57 -16.84
C LEU A 479 5.70 30.47 -18.29
N GLU A 480 4.99 29.75 -19.17
CA GLU A 480 5.37 29.68 -20.59
C GLU A 480 5.29 31.06 -21.27
N GLN A 481 4.26 31.85 -20.93
CA GLN A 481 4.10 33.24 -21.38
C GLN A 481 5.17 34.17 -20.79
N TYR A 482 5.38 34.15 -19.47
CA TYR A 482 6.32 35.03 -18.78
C TYR A 482 7.77 34.82 -19.24
N LEU A 483 8.19 33.56 -19.37
CA LEU A 483 9.53 33.20 -19.87
C LEU A 483 9.66 33.37 -21.39
N LYS A 484 8.57 33.72 -22.10
CA LYS A 484 8.51 33.83 -23.57
C LYS A 484 9.01 32.56 -24.25
N ILE A 485 8.50 31.41 -23.79
CA ILE A 485 8.89 30.09 -24.32
C ILE A 485 8.52 30.01 -25.80
N PRO A 486 9.48 29.70 -26.71
CA PRO A 486 9.19 29.55 -28.13
C PRO A 486 8.09 28.52 -28.39
N ASP A 487 7.23 28.76 -29.39
CA ASP A 487 6.05 27.94 -29.66
C ASP A 487 6.34 26.44 -29.85
N HIS A 488 7.51 26.09 -30.38
CA HIS A 488 7.93 24.69 -30.56
C HIS A 488 8.38 24.00 -29.26
N LEU A 489 8.64 24.76 -28.18
CA LEU A 489 8.98 24.27 -26.84
C LEU A 489 7.80 24.36 -25.86
N GLN A 490 6.75 25.12 -26.20
CA GLN A 490 5.50 25.12 -25.44
C GLN A 490 4.91 23.72 -25.39
N SER A 491 4.39 23.38 -24.22
CA SER A 491 4.12 22.00 -23.83
C SER A 491 2.77 21.83 -23.13
N ILE A 492 2.07 22.95 -22.89
CA ILE A 492 0.82 23.00 -22.15
C ILE A 492 -0.31 23.35 -23.11
N ILE A 493 -1.42 22.66 -22.94
CA ILE A 493 -2.64 22.93 -23.67
C ILE A 493 -3.71 23.10 -22.61
N ASP A 494 -4.47 24.18 -22.73
CA ASP A 494 -5.50 24.54 -21.78
C ASP A 494 -6.76 23.67 -21.96
N TRP A 495 -7.66 23.74 -20.98
CA TRP A 495 -8.99 23.13 -21.08
C TRP A 495 -9.93 24.11 -21.78
N ASP A 496 -10.65 23.66 -22.82
CA ASP A 496 -11.60 24.52 -23.55
C ASP A 496 -12.80 24.90 -22.66
N SER A 497 -13.20 23.99 -21.76
CA SER A 497 -14.38 24.11 -20.89
C SER A 497 -14.40 23.00 -19.84
N ILE A 498 -15.18 23.21 -18.78
CA ILE A 498 -15.45 22.20 -17.75
C ILE A 498 -16.90 21.77 -17.87
N ILE A 499 -17.15 20.50 -18.19
CA ILE A 499 -18.52 19.95 -18.19
C ILE A 499 -18.92 19.62 -16.75
N LYS A 500 -20.10 20.09 -16.34
CA LYS A 500 -20.75 19.74 -15.07
C LYS A 500 -22.02 18.94 -15.38
N ILE A 501 -22.11 17.71 -14.86
CA ILE A 501 -23.32 16.91 -14.98
C ILE A 501 -24.34 17.36 -13.94
N ASP A 502 -25.52 17.73 -14.43
CA ASP A 502 -26.63 18.19 -13.62
C ASP A 502 -27.15 17.09 -12.69
N ASN A 503 -27.63 17.48 -11.51
CA ASN A 503 -28.09 16.63 -10.40
C ASN A 503 -27.06 15.65 -9.78
N THR A 504 -26.05 15.18 -10.52
CA THR A 504 -24.99 14.30 -9.99
C THR A 504 -23.77 15.07 -9.45
N ASN A 505 -23.57 16.32 -9.89
CA ASN A 505 -22.42 17.17 -9.56
C ASN A 505 -21.07 16.49 -9.86
N GLU A 506 -21.00 15.84 -11.02
CA GLU A 506 -19.78 15.28 -11.60
C GLU A 506 -19.16 16.27 -12.59
N TYR A 507 -17.85 16.46 -12.50
CA TYR A 507 -17.11 17.40 -13.36
C TYR A 507 -16.18 16.65 -14.32
N TYR A 508 -16.10 17.11 -15.56
CA TYR A 508 -15.22 16.56 -16.59
C TYR A 508 -14.44 17.71 -17.24
N LEU A 509 -13.12 17.54 -17.36
CA LEU A 509 -12.28 18.48 -18.09
C LEU A 509 -12.39 18.18 -19.60
N LYS A 510 -12.67 19.18 -20.44
CA LYS A 510 -12.81 19.04 -21.90
C LYS A 510 -11.69 19.82 -22.63
N GLN A 511 -11.07 19.19 -23.61
CA GLN A 511 -9.96 19.75 -24.40
C GLN A 511 -10.01 19.16 -25.83
N LYS A 512 -9.61 19.91 -26.86
CA LYS A 512 -9.49 19.41 -28.23
C LYS A 512 -8.58 18.19 -28.35
N SER A 513 -8.94 17.25 -29.22
CA SER A 513 -8.12 16.07 -29.52
C SER A 513 -6.82 16.47 -30.21
N LEU A 514 -5.72 15.81 -29.82
CA LEU A 514 -4.34 16.07 -30.28
C LEU A 514 -3.76 14.90 -31.10
N GLY A 515 -4.55 13.83 -31.23
CA GLY A 515 -4.16 12.61 -31.91
C GLY A 515 -4.44 12.64 -33.40
N LYS A 516 -4.11 11.54 -34.07
CA LYS A 516 -4.34 11.36 -35.50
C LYS A 516 -5.84 11.29 -35.81
N LEU A 517 -6.33 12.09 -36.74
CA LEU A 517 -7.72 12.02 -37.21
C LEU A 517 -7.79 11.54 -38.67
N PRO A 518 -8.84 10.80 -39.06
CA PRO A 518 -9.89 10.23 -38.20
C PRO A 518 -9.37 9.05 -37.35
N ILE A 519 -10.07 8.75 -36.25
CA ILE A 519 -9.81 7.55 -35.43
C ILE A 519 -10.39 6.34 -36.17
N SER A 520 -9.55 5.35 -36.47
CA SER A 520 -9.97 4.12 -37.14
C SER A 520 -10.45 3.06 -36.14
N GLU A 521 -11.34 2.16 -36.54
CA GLU A 521 -11.70 1.01 -35.68
C GLU A 521 -10.48 0.12 -35.39
N SER A 522 -9.50 0.07 -36.30
CA SER A 522 -8.21 -0.61 -36.10
C SER A 522 -7.38 -0.05 -34.93
N ASP A 523 -7.62 1.19 -34.54
CA ASP A 523 -6.88 1.87 -33.48
C ASP A 523 -7.34 1.44 -32.08
N HIS A 524 -8.39 0.60 -32.00
CA HIS A 524 -9.00 0.15 -30.75
C HIS A 524 -8.61 -1.28 -30.35
N GLU A 525 -8.58 -1.52 -29.05
CA GLU A 525 -8.54 -2.86 -28.45
C GLU A 525 -9.52 -2.93 -27.27
N THR A 526 -10.07 -4.10 -26.99
CA THR A 526 -10.92 -4.32 -25.81
C THR A 526 -10.08 -4.87 -24.67
N VAL A 527 -10.01 -4.16 -23.55
CA VAL A 527 -9.13 -4.50 -22.42
C VAL A 527 -9.93 -4.68 -21.14
N THR A 528 -9.65 -5.79 -20.45
CA THR A 528 -10.13 -6.07 -19.09
C THR A 528 -9.00 -5.90 -18.08
N THR A 529 -9.30 -5.16 -17.01
CA THR A 529 -8.44 -4.94 -15.84
C THR A 529 -9.11 -5.51 -14.59
N LYS A 530 -8.64 -5.09 -13.41
CA LYS A 530 -9.28 -5.44 -12.12
C LYS A 530 -10.49 -4.57 -11.76
N ILE A 531 -10.68 -3.46 -12.46
CA ILE A 531 -11.58 -2.36 -12.09
C ILE A 531 -12.57 -2.07 -13.22
N GLU A 532 -12.17 -2.39 -14.44
CA GLU A 532 -12.91 -2.18 -15.68
C GLU A 532 -12.88 -3.47 -16.49
N THR A 533 -14.04 -3.90 -16.99
CA THR A 533 -14.22 -5.11 -17.80
C THR A 533 -14.66 -4.74 -19.19
N ASN A 534 -14.04 -5.34 -20.21
CA ASN A 534 -14.39 -5.21 -21.62
C ASN A 534 -14.46 -3.74 -22.11
N VAL A 535 -13.58 -2.88 -21.61
CA VAL A 535 -13.55 -1.46 -22.02
C VAL A 535 -12.81 -1.31 -23.34
N LYS A 536 -13.43 -0.62 -24.29
CA LYS A 536 -12.82 -0.21 -25.56
C LYS A 536 -11.79 0.88 -25.27
N VAL A 537 -10.52 0.60 -25.54
CA VAL A 537 -9.40 1.54 -25.34
C VAL A 537 -8.66 1.77 -26.65
N LEU A 538 -8.01 2.92 -26.80
CA LEU A 538 -7.09 3.16 -27.90
C LEU A 538 -5.77 2.41 -27.66
N ARG A 539 -5.32 1.68 -28.69
CA ARG A 539 -4.02 1.00 -28.70
C ARG A 539 -2.90 2.01 -28.51
N ARG A 540 -1.84 1.59 -27.83
CA ARG A 540 -0.64 2.42 -27.68
C ARG A 540 0.06 2.60 -29.02
N GLY A 541 0.44 3.83 -29.34
CA GLY A 541 1.12 4.18 -30.59
C GLY A 541 0.23 4.27 -31.83
N SER A 542 -1.11 4.11 -31.72
CA SER A 542 -2.03 4.29 -32.86
C SER A 542 -2.46 5.76 -33.01
N HIS A 543 -3.30 6.25 -32.09
CA HIS A 543 -3.88 7.60 -32.12
C HIS A 543 -2.93 8.67 -31.60
N ILE A 544 -2.27 8.38 -30.47
CA ILE A 544 -1.30 9.25 -29.79
C ILE A 544 -0.14 8.38 -29.29
N ASN A 545 1.09 8.88 -29.46
CA ASN A 545 2.29 8.25 -28.91
C ASN A 545 2.67 8.92 -27.59
N ARG A 546 3.08 8.13 -26.59
CA ARG A 546 3.81 8.66 -25.43
C ARG A 546 5.28 8.82 -25.78
N LEU A 547 5.95 9.78 -25.19
CA LEU A 547 7.38 9.98 -25.45
C LEU A 547 8.22 8.74 -25.09
N ILE A 548 7.89 8.04 -23.99
CA ILE A 548 8.52 6.76 -23.62
C ILE A 548 8.34 5.60 -24.63
N GLU A 549 7.42 5.72 -25.57
CA GLU A 549 7.24 4.75 -26.65
C GLU A 549 8.21 5.06 -27.80
N LEU A 550 8.39 6.34 -28.14
CA LEU A 550 9.41 6.80 -29.08
C LEU A 550 10.84 6.66 -28.55
N GLU A 551 11.07 6.81 -27.24
CA GLU A 551 12.35 6.54 -26.58
C GLU A 551 12.86 5.09 -26.79
N LYS A 552 12.01 4.18 -27.29
CA LYS A 552 12.39 2.80 -27.58
C LYS A 552 12.82 2.59 -29.03
N ASP A 553 12.14 3.24 -29.95
CA ASP A 553 12.26 3.09 -31.40
C ASP A 553 12.75 4.39 -32.02
N GLU A 554 14.03 4.43 -32.38
CA GLU A 554 14.68 5.65 -32.87
C GLU A 554 14.28 6.02 -34.30
N SER A 555 13.64 5.10 -35.05
CA SER A 555 13.21 5.38 -36.43
C SER A 555 12.10 6.44 -36.46
N ASN A 556 11.15 6.36 -35.53
CA ASN A 556 10.06 7.31 -35.35
C ASN A 556 10.47 8.62 -34.64
N PHE A 557 11.77 8.82 -34.39
CA PHE A 557 12.28 9.88 -33.52
C PHE A 557 13.23 10.88 -34.21
N GLN A 558 13.88 10.52 -35.33
CA GLN A 558 15.00 11.30 -35.87
C GLN A 558 14.64 12.74 -36.28
N ASP A 559 13.65 12.91 -37.18
CA ASP A 559 13.41 14.18 -37.89
C ASP A 559 13.09 15.37 -36.96
N ASN A 560 12.61 15.09 -35.74
CA ASN A 560 12.28 16.11 -34.75
C ASN A 560 12.95 15.87 -33.37
N LYS A 561 13.96 14.99 -33.30
CA LYS A 561 14.64 14.55 -32.06
C LYS A 561 15.02 15.72 -31.15
N LYS A 562 15.71 16.72 -31.71
CA LYS A 562 16.17 17.90 -30.98
C LYS A 562 15.01 18.65 -30.32
N TYR A 563 13.99 19.02 -31.11
CA TYR A 563 12.87 19.83 -30.63
C TYR A 563 12.01 19.08 -29.60
N ILE A 564 11.74 17.79 -29.84
CA ILE A 564 10.99 16.94 -28.88
C ILE A 564 11.78 16.79 -27.57
N CYS A 565 13.10 16.58 -27.62
CA CYS A 565 13.95 16.54 -26.43
C CYS A 565 13.94 17.87 -25.67
N GLN A 566 14.16 19.00 -26.36
CA GLN A 566 14.18 20.32 -25.74
C GLN A 566 12.82 20.67 -25.11
N ALA A 567 11.71 20.44 -25.80
CA ALA A 567 10.37 20.69 -25.27
C ALA A 567 10.05 19.81 -24.04
N CYS A 568 10.47 18.54 -24.07
CA CYS A 568 10.32 17.61 -22.93
C CYS A 568 11.08 18.11 -21.69
N LEU A 569 12.31 18.59 -21.87
CA LEU A 569 13.11 19.15 -20.79
C LEU A 569 12.55 20.48 -20.29
N GLN A 570 12.07 21.35 -21.18
CA GLN A 570 11.39 22.59 -20.83
C GLN A 570 10.18 22.30 -19.94
N HIS A 571 9.33 21.34 -20.35
CA HIS A 571 8.18 20.90 -19.58
C HIS A 571 8.57 20.39 -18.19
N PHE A 572 9.56 19.48 -18.10
CA PHE A 572 9.99 18.95 -16.80
C PHE A 572 10.66 19.99 -15.89
N TYR A 573 11.34 20.99 -16.45
CA TYR A 573 11.85 22.12 -15.69
C TYR A 573 10.72 22.94 -15.05
N LEU A 574 9.68 23.30 -15.83
CA LEU A 574 8.51 24.02 -15.31
C LEU A 574 7.75 23.19 -14.26
N ARG A 575 7.58 21.88 -14.46
CA ARG A 575 7.03 20.98 -13.43
C ARG A 575 7.87 20.93 -12.17
N TYR A 576 9.20 20.94 -12.30
CA TYR A 576 10.12 20.85 -11.17
C TYR A 576 10.03 22.09 -10.28
N ILE A 577 10.10 23.30 -10.84
CA ILE A 577 10.04 24.54 -10.05
C ILE A 577 8.70 24.71 -9.33
N LEU A 578 7.58 24.33 -9.97
CA LEU A 578 6.24 24.28 -9.36
C LEU A 578 6.02 23.09 -8.42
N ASN A 579 6.90 22.09 -8.39
CA ASN A 579 6.78 20.83 -7.62
C ASN A 579 5.58 19.94 -8.00
N ILE A 580 5.24 19.83 -9.28
CA ILE A 580 4.00 19.18 -9.74
C ILE A 580 4.20 17.83 -10.43
N GLY A 581 3.52 16.82 -9.91
CA GLY A 581 3.39 15.45 -10.42
C GLY A 581 4.68 14.67 -10.63
N ASP A 582 4.61 13.71 -11.54
CA ASP A 582 5.68 12.76 -11.84
C ASP A 582 6.35 13.11 -13.17
N SER A 583 7.62 13.50 -13.09
CA SER A 583 8.46 13.89 -14.23
C SER A 583 9.04 12.67 -14.96
N GLY A 584 8.15 11.81 -15.44
CA GLY A 584 8.47 10.65 -16.28
C GLY A 584 7.93 10.82 -17.69
N THR A 585 8.65 10.30 -18.69
CA THR A 585 8.33 10.43 -20.13
C THR A 585 7.08 9.64 -20.56
N TRP A 586 6.45 8.93 -19.63
CA TRP A 586 5.11 8.34 -19.76
C TRP A 586 3.96 9.36 -19.54
N ASN A 587 4.26 10.54 -19.01
CA ASN A 587 3.35 11.68 -18.81
C ASN A 587 3.55 12.79 -19.86
N ILE A 588 4.22 12.48 -20.97
CA ILE A 588 4.39 13.34 -22.13
C ILE A 588 3.77 12.63 -23.34
N LEU A 589 2.88 13.30 -24.04
CA LEU A 589 2.31 12.90 -25.31
C LEU A 589 3.07 13.62 -26.43
N VAL A 590 3.27 12.95 -27.57
CA VAL A 590 3.76 13.58 -28.79
C VAL A 590 2.56 13.90 -29.67
N ARG A 591 2.40 15.18 -30.02
CA ARG A 591 1.23 15.67 -30.75
C ARG A 591 1.26 15.18 -32.20
N ARG A 592 0.08 14.95 -32.77
CA ARG A 592 -0.09 14.56 -34.19
C ARG A 592 -0.83 15.62 -35.02
N ASP A 593 -1.11 16.77 -34.42
CA ASP A 593 -1.76 17.91 -35.09
C ASP A 593 -0.77 18.88 -35.78
N HIS A 594 0.53 18.54 -35.79
CA HIS A 594 1.62 19.27 -36.44
C HIS A 594 1.86 20.72 -35.96
N LYS A 595 1.22 21.17 -34.88
CA LYS A 595 1.35 22.56 -34.38
C LYS A 595 2.45 22.77 -33.33
N GLN A 596 2.69 21.78 -32.47
CA GLN A 596 3.77 21.79 -31.46
C GLN A 596 4.31 20.36 -31.30
N GLY A 597 5.50 20.20 -30.68
CA GLY A 597 6.14 18.89 -30.56
C GLY A 597 5.46 17.93 -29.56
N ILE A 598 5.04 18.44 -28.40
CA ILE A 598 4.56 17.61 -27.28
C ILE A 598 3.36 18.24 -26.54
N CYS A 599 2.73 17.44 -25.67
CA CYS A 599 1.80 17.90 -24.65
C CYS A 599 2.09 17.18 -23.33
N GLY A 600 2.27 17.92 -22.24
CA GLY A 600 2.32 17.35 -20.90
C GLY A 600 0.93 16.93 -20.40
N ILE A 601 0.87 15.92 -19.53
CA ILE A 601 -0.38 15.47 -18.91
C ILE A 601 -0.22 15.17 -17.40
N ASP A 602 -1.36 14.96 -16.75
CA ASP A 602 -1.52 14.51 -15.36
C ASP A 602 -0.99 15.54 -14.33
N PHE A 603 -1.73 16.66 -14.20
CA PHE A 603 -1.39 17.79 -13.33
C PHE A 603 -2.17 17.80 -12.00
N GLU A 604 -2.83 16.72 -11.60
CA GLU A 604 -3.51 16.62 -10.28
C GLU A 604 -2.61 16.37 -9.06
N GLU A 605 -1.32 16.08 -9.24
CA GLU A 605 -0.46 15.56 -8.17
C GLU A 605 0.69 16.53 -7.81
N ILE A 606 1.15 16.48 -6.57
CA ILE A 606 2.34 17.19 -6.09
C ILE A 606 3.50 16.20 -6.05
N ARG A 607 4.67 16.61 -6.53
CA ARG A 607 5.88 15.78 -6.53
C ARG A 607 6.33 15.49 -5.10
N SER A 608 6.66 14.23 -4.82
CA SER A 608 7.08 13.83 -3.47
C SER A 608 8.42 14.49 -3.10
N GLU A 609 8.50 15.12 -1.92
CA GLU A 609 9.69 15.79 -1.35
C GLU A 609 10.86 14.82 -1.01
N LYS A 610 10.88 13.60 -1.57
CA LYS A 610 12.04 12.71 -1.54
C LYS A 610 13.09 13.16 -2.56
N THR A 611 13.54 14.41 -2.44
CA THR A 611 14.65 14.96 -3.21
C THR A 611 15.92 14.18 -2.86
N LYS A 612 16.36 13.34 -3.79
CA LYS A 612 17.74 12.86 -3.78
C LYS A 612 18.63 14.10 -3.95
N LYS A 613 19.54 14.36 -3.00
CA LYS A 613 20.61 15.34 -3.22
C LYS A 613 21.42 14.85 -4.43
N THR A 614 21.33 15.57 -5.53
CA THR A 614 21.99 15.27 -6.81
C THR A 614 22.54 16.56 -7.39
N ASN A 615 23.72 16.47 -8.00
CA ASN A 615 24.35 17.55 -8.75
C ASN A 615 24.18 17.36 -10.26
N ASP A 616 23.26 16.48 -10.69
CA ASP A 616 22.89 16.31 -12.09
C ASP A 616 21.51 16.94 -12.35
N PRO A 617 21.42 17.99 -13.20
CA PRO A 617 20.17 18.72 -13.43
C PRO A 617 19.11 17.85 -14.11
N LEU A 618 19.49 16.87 -14.93
CA LEU A 618 18.54 15.96 -15.56
C LEU A 618 17.83 15.09 -14.50
N THR A 619 18.58 14.58 -13.52
CA THR A 619 18.07 13.86 -12.35
C THR A 619 17.32 14.77 -11.35
N MET A 620 17.52 16.09 -11.40
CA MET A 620 16.65 17.02 -10.66
C MET A 620 15.27 17.12 -11.32
N ILE A 621 15.20 17.37 -12.63
CA ILE A 621 13.91 17.60 -13.29
C ILE A 621 13.15 16.32 -13.58
N MET A 622 13.82 15.18 -13.86
CA MET A 622 13.18 13.86 -14.09
C MET A 622 13.13 12.99 -12.83
N SER A 623 12.10 12.14 -12.68
CA SER A 623 11.93 11.32 -11.46
C SER A 623 12.90 10.12 -11.40
N LYS A 624 13.28 9.57 -12.56
CA LYS A 624 14.35 8.60 -12.76
C LYS A 624 14.96 8.81 -14.15
N VAL A 625 16.28 8.91 -14.23
CA VAL A 625 17.03 8.98 -15.49
C VAL A 625 17.70 7.63 -15.74
N SER A 626 17.41 7.01 -16.88
CA SER A 626 18.17 5.85 -17.37
C SER A 626 19.37 6.29 -18.20
N LYS A 627 20.37 5.42 -18.43
CA LYS A 627 21.52 5.75 -19.28
C LYS A 627 21.08 6.25 -20.67
N ARG A 628 20.14 5.56 -21.31
CA ARG A 628 19.58 5.98 -22.61
C ARG A 628 18.98 7.39 -22.55
N GLN A 629 18.30 7.75 -21.46
CA GLN A 629 17.76 9.11 -21.31
C GLN A 629 18.85 10.15 -21.04
N GLN A 630 19.92 9.80 -20.33
CA GLN A 630 21.11 10.64 -20.25
C GLN A 630 21.70 10.91 -21.64
N ASP A 631 21.81 9.87 -22.47
CA ASP A 631 22.34 9.95 -23.84
C ASP A 631 21.40 10.71 -24.80
N LEU A 632 20.07 10.59 -24.63
CA LEU A 632 19.06 11.24 -25.48
C LEU A 632 18.80 12.72 -25.13
N TYR A 633 18.86 13.09 -23.84
CA TYR A 633 18.48 14.42 -23.36
C TYR A 633 19.66 15.26 -22.85
N GLY A 634 20.78 14.63 -22.45
CA GLY A 634 21.85 15.29 -21.70
C GLY A 634 22.50 16.47 -22.43
N SER A 635 22.59 16.41 -23.76
CA SER A 635 23.13 17.50 -24.60
C SER A 635 22.19 18.69 -24.78
N TYR A 636 20.90 18.55 -24.47
CA TYR A 636 19.87 19.58 -24.70
C TYR A 636 19.49 20.35 -23.42
N ILE A 637 20.02 19.97 -22.26
CA ILE A 637 19.72 20.62 -20.97
C ILE A 637 20.25 22.06 -20.88
N SER A 638 21.23 22.42 -21.71
CA SER A 638 21.75 23.79 -21.86
C SER A 638 20.83 24.71 -22.68
N ASP A 639 19.90 24.14 -23.44
CA ASP A 639 19.18 24.83 -24.50
C ASP A 639 17.76 25.24 -24.09
N ILE A 640 17.30 24.78 -22.92
CA ILE A 640 16.00 25.15 -22.36
C ILE A 640 16.04 26.55 -21.74
N VAL A 641 14.90 27.24 -21.77
CA VAL A 641 14.73 28.56 -21.17
C VAL A 641 14.48 28.40 -19.68
N ILE A 642 15.33 29.03 -18.87
CA ILE A 642 15.31 28.94 -17.40
C ILE A 642 15.23 30.33 -16.76
N PHE A 643 14.67 30.40 -15.55
CA PHE A 643 14.86 31.55 -14.68
C PHE A 643 16.35 31.71 -14.36
N LYS A 644 16.90 32.90 -14.62
CA LYS A 644 18.29 33.26 -14.26
C LYS A 644 18.43 33.69 -12.79
N ASN A 645 17.37 34.29 -12.25
CA ASN A 645 17.30 34.86 -10.91
C ASN A 645 16.04 34.34 -10.20
N LYS A 646 15.96 34.55 -8.88
CA LYS A 646 14.71 34.46 -8.12
C LYS A 646 13.63 35.39 -8.69
N ILE A 647 12.36 35.01 -8.52
CA ILE A 647 11.20 35.87 -8.76
C ILE A 647 11.02 36.76 -7.52
N ASP A 648 10.89 38.06 -7.70
CA ASP A 648 10.57 39.02 -6.62
C ASP A 648 9.13 38.80 -6.15
N HIS A 649 8.88 38.84 -4.83
CA HIS A 649 7.53 38.73 -4.27
C HIS A 649 6.63 39.92 -4.63
N CYS A 650 7.23 41.05 -5.03
CA CYS A 650 6.52 42.22 -5.54
C CYS A 650 6.13 42.10 -7.03
N ASP A 651 6.68 41.12 -7.75
CA ASP A 651 6.42 40.88 -9.18
C ASP A 651 4.95 40.47 -9.40
N GLU A 652 4.38 40.89 -10.54
CA GLU A 652 3.05 40.48 -10.98
C GLU A 652 2.95 38.96 -11.16
N LEU A 653 4.03 38.31 -11.62
CA LEU A 653 4.12 36.87 -11.70
C LEU A 653 4.01 36.22 -10.31
N ALA A 654 4.78 36.68 -9.33
CA ALA A 654 4.74 36.11 -7.97
C ALA A 654 3.37 36.30 -7.32
N LYS A 655 2.75 37.47 -7.48
CA LYS A 655 1.38 37.75 -7.04
C LYS A 655 0.39 36.81 -7.71
N THR A 656 0.45 36.64 -9.02
CA THR A 656 -0.47 35.77 -9.78
C THR A 656 -0.30 34.30 -9.38
N LEU A 657 0.92 33.78 -9.35
CA LEU A 657 1.22 32.40 -8.95
C LEU A 657 0.76 32.10 -7.51
N SER A 658 1.03 33.01 -6.57
CA SER A 658 0.67 32.81 -5.15
C SER A 658 -0.82 32.99 -4.87
N THR A 659 -1.45 34.05 -5.37
CA THR A 659 -2.85 34.37 -5.06
C THR A 659 -3.83 33.57 -5.93
N SER A 660 -3.64 33.53 -7.24
CA SER A 660 -4.57 32.88 -8.16
C SER A 660 -4.42 31.37 -8.19
N PHE A 661 -3.19 30.85 -8.10
CA PHE A 661 -2.89 29.41 -8.27
C PHE A 661 -2.30 28.73 -7.04
N LYS A 662 -2.18 29.45 -5.91
CA LYS A 662 -1.80 28.91 -4.58
C LYS A 662 -0.39 28.27 -4.58
N ILE A 663 0.54 28.84 -5.36
CA ILE A 663 1.94 28.42 -5.44
C ILE A 663 2.78 29.09 -4.34
N ASP A 664 3.60 28.29 -3.66
CA ASP A 664 4.59 28.70 -2.67
C ASP A 664 5.84 29.27 -3.38
N ILE A 665 5.95 30.59 -3.41
CA ILE A 665 7.01 31.34 -4.13
C ILE A 665 8.38 31.11 -3.51
N ASP A 666 8.48 31.01 -2.18
CA ASP A 666 9.75 30.75 -1.49
C ASP A 666 10.34 29.40 -1.90
N LYS A 667 9.52 28.35 -1.88
CA LYS A 667 9.94 27.01 -2.32
C LYS A 667 10.19 26.94 -3.83
N MET A 668 9.49 27.73 -4.64
CA MET A 668 9.75 27.83 -6.06
C MET A 668 11.12 28.48 -6.32
N ASN A 669 11.43 29.56 -5.60
CA ASN A 669 12.71 30.26 -5.63
C ASN A 669 13.88 29.36 -5.16
N GLU A 670 13.70 28.57 -4.10
CA GLU A 670 14.68 27.56 -3.67
C GLU A 670 15.02 26.56 -4.80
N ARG A 671 14.01 26.10 -5.54
CA ARG A 671 14.21 25.17 -6.68
C ARG A 671 14.87 25.83 -7.87
N ILE A 672 14.52 27.09 -8.18
CA ILE A 672 15.18 27.88 -9.22
C ILE A 672 16.68 27.98 -8.90
N GLU A 673 17.04 28.44 -7.70
CA GLU A 673 18.45 28.56 -7.29
C GLU A 673 19.18 27.23 -7.29
N THR A 674 18.56 26.16 -6.77
CA THR A 674 19.18 24.83 -6.75
C THR A 674 19.50 24.36 -8.18
N PHE A 675 18.61 24.60 -9.14
CA PHE A 675 18.80 24.18 -10.52
C PHE A 675 19.83 25.04 -11.28
N VAL A 676 19.79 26.37 -11.10
CA VAL A 676 20.77 27.30 -11.67
C VAL A 676 22.18 26.97 -11.16
N ASN A 677 22.34 26.79 -9.84
CA ASN A 677 23.62 26.38 -9.24
C ASN A 677 24.11 25.00 -9.73
N CYS A 678 23.19 24.12 -10.12
CA CYS A 678 23.51 22.81 -10.68
C CYS A 678 24.01 22.90 -12.12
N ILE A 679 23.42 23.77 -12.95
CA ILE A 679 23.88 24.05 -14.32
C ILE A 679 25.22 24.79 -14.32
N LEU A 680 25.39 25.81 -13.46
CA LEU A 680 26.62 26.61 -13.40
C LEU A 680 27.85 25.77 -13.01
N LYS A 681 27.70 24.73 -12.21
CA LYS A 681 28.79 23.80 -11.82
C LYS A 681 29.18 22.78 -12.91
N LYS A 682 28.44 22.70 -14.01
CA LYS A 682 28.75 21.84 -15.16
C LYS A 682 29.41 22.58 -16.33
N LYS A 683 29.48 23.91 -16.26
CA LYS A 683 30.23 24.77 -17.18
C LYS A 683 31.61 25.08 -16.59
#